data_AF-A0A7X8GI16-F1
#
_entry.id   AF-A0A7X8GI16-F1
#
_cell.length_a   1.000
_cell.length_b   1.000
_cell.length_c   1.000
_cell.angle_alpha   90.00
_cell.angle_beta   90.00
_cell.angle_gamma   90.00
#
_symmetry.space_group_name_H-M   'P 1'
#
loop_
_entity.id
_entity.type
_entity.pdbx_description
1 polymer ?
#
loop_
_entity_poly.entity_id
_entity_poly.type
_entity_poly.pdbx_seq_one_letter_code
_entity_poly.pdbx_strand_id
1 'polypeptide(L)'
;MRLSIQQRHLLVVLCLILSSGLAEARSYPLTITDSTGAEIVFTERPQRVVSLVPGITEILFELGAGDAVKGVIAYDDHPPETALLPVVGGFRFPSLARVAALQPDVVFLSSLHQEVRERMSRGSCKLIQLESHSIEDIFRNVEVLGNLFQREDKAAELNRRIRDQLELISKKIEKIPQGRRKRVMRFMGRERVMAPGDDSFQNAFIRAAGGIPPQLGKKGGIVEVTLQEWQWFNPQVIYGCGGDLEAAKTLLDRPGWKDVDAVRDGRIYDFPCELTCRASVHSGAFVGWLASTIYGEDFSKPGNRVLPEERLAFRPIPLPLDYVQSAGIAENRLFDFPNKTLLINFKKPQRVLSTLEGSRAGVRAIGNHGSPPQCWSITHKLGLRVSRERTCKAIGKSPTSSSLLFTGASLDNLAIGEVRFKDLAVYALVTAGVKSNAVRMSAEEGRYYEPGTINILVMTNMRLTPRAMARAVISATEAKTAAMQDLDVRSAGEPLRFQATGTGTDEILVVEGMGKPLDNAGGHCKLGELIARAVYDAVRQAIFRQNALMVPRNLFRRLEERGVSPYELLRRCPCTNDGDDPAPSVELEQLEEVLLDPRHSGFVESGLALSDAYERGLVTNLDAFASWCRAVAEDIAGRQIQDYRELVSTDEIPLVLKMSLNALLNGLAYR
;
A
#
# COMPACT_ATOMS: atom_id res chain seq x y z
N MET A 1 -48.76 -39.14 -28.44
CA MET A 1 -47.70 -38.75 -29.42
C MET A 1 -46.40 -39.42 -29.03
N ARG A 2 -45.92 -40.40 -29.82
CA ARG A 2 -44.61 -41.05 -29.60
C ARG A 2 -43.55 -40.26 -30.38
N LEU A 3 -42.64 -39.59 -29.68
CA LEU A 3 -41.49 -38.89 -30.27
C LEU A 3 -40.63 -39.89 -31.08
N SER A 4 -40.14 -39.45 -32.23
CA SER A 4 -39.31 -40.28 -33.12
C SER A 4 -37.92 -40.56 -32.50
N ILE A 5 -37.25 -41.62 -32.95
CA ILE A 5 -35.92 -42.02 -32.44
C ILE A 5 -34.90 -40.87 -32.58
N GLN A 6 -34.95 -40.10 -33.69
CA GLN A 6 -34.10 -38.91 -33.87
C GLN A 6 -34.41 -37.79 -32.87
N GLN A 7 -35.67 -37.56 -32.50
CA GLN A 7 -36.04 -36.56 -31.51
C GLN A 7 -35.58 -36.94 -30.10
N ARG A 8 -35.53 -38.24 -29.79
CA ARG A 8 -34.95 -38.74 -28.53
C ARG A 8 -33.44 -38.55 -28.48
N HIS A 9 -32.73 -38.79 -29.60
CA HIS A 9 -31.29 -38.54 -29.66
C HIS A 9 -30.95 -37.04 -29.57
N LEU A 10 -31.75 -36.16 -30.17
CA LEU A 10 -31.54 -34.71 -30.05
C LEU A 10 -31.76 -34.21 -28.63
N LEU A 11 -32.76 -34.73 -27.89
CA LEU A 11 -32.98 -34.41 -26.48
C LEU A 11 -31.87 -34.96 -25.56
N VAL A 12 -31.36 -36.17 -25.82
CA VAL A 12 -30.25 -36.76 -25.04
C VAL A 12 -28.95 -36.00 -25.28
N VAL A 13 -28.68 -35.56 -26.53
CA VAL A 13 -27.52 -34.73 -26.85
C VAL A 13 -27.66 -33.31 -26.27
N LEU A 14 -28.87 -32.72 -26.26
CA LEU A 14 -29.10 -31.43 -25.60
C LEU A 14 -28.91 -31.51 -24.08
N CYS A 15 -29.37 -32.59 -23.44
CA CYS A 15 -29.14 -32.82 -22.01
C CYS A 15 -27.65 -33.07 -21.69
N LEU A 16 -26.91 -33.79 -22.56
CA LEU A 16 -25.48 -34.04 -22.38
C LEU A 16 -24.61 -32.79 -22.59
N ILE A 17 -25.03 -31.86 -23.46
CA ILE A 17 -24.36 -30.55 -23.67
C ILE A 17 -24.73 -29.56 -22.55
N LEU A 18 -25.91 -29.69 -21.93
CA LEU A 18 -26.28 -28.91 -20.74
C LEU A 18 -25.62 -29.42 -19.44
N SER A 19 -25.14 -30.67 -19.40
CA SER A 19 -24.46 -31.24 -18.23
C SER A 19 -22.92 -31.11 -18.26
N SER A 20 -22.30 -30.69 -19.36
CA SER A 20 -20.83 -30.60 -19.48
C SER A 20 -20.23 -29.22 -19.16
N GLY A 21 -21.03 -28.29 -18.63
CA GLY A 21 -20.60 -26.93 -18.29
C GLY A 21 -21.07 -26.40 -16.92
N LEU A 22 -21.70 -27.21 -16.08
CA LEU A 22 -21.99 -26.84 -14.70
C LEU A 22 -20.83 -27.34 -13.83
N ALA A 23 -19.89 -26.44 -13.52
CA ALA A 23 -19.07 -26.66 -12.34
C ALA A 23 -20.03 -26.85 -11.16
N GLU A 24 -19.95 -27.98 -10.46
CA GLU A 24 -20.71 -28.20 -9.24
C GLU A 24 -20.31 -27.10 -8.25
N ALA A 25 -21.13 -26.06 -8.13
CA ALA A 25 -21.01 -25.10 -7.05
C ALA A 25 -21.09 -25.88 -5.74
N ARG A 26 -20.03 -25.85 -4.92
CA ARG A 26 -20.04 -26.56 -3.65
C ARG A 26 -21.11 -25.93 -2.78
N SER A 27 -22.15 -26.71 -2.49
CA SER A 27 -23.23 -26.32 -1.60
C SER A 27 -22.88 -26.76 -0.18
N TYR A 28 -23.40 -26.01 0.79
CA TYR A 28 -23.29 -26.41 2.19
C TYR A 28 -24.11 -27.69 2.44
N PRO A 29 -23.69 -28.58 3.37
CA PRO A 29 -22.58 -28.41 4.30
C PRO A 29 -21.19 -28.58 3.66
N LEU A 30 -20.25 -27.71 4.04
CA LEU A 30 -18.86 -27.71 3.59
C LEU A 30 -17.94 -28.04 4.76
N THR A 31 -17.09 -29.06 4.61
CA THR A 31 -16.00 -29.31 5.55
C THR A 31 -14.71 -28.70 5.04
N ILE A 32 -14.05 -27.88 5.85
CA ILE A 32 -12.70 -27.39 5.60
C ILE A 32 -11.72 -28.04 6.59
N THR A 33 -10.48 -28.21 6.16
CA THR A 33 -9.37 -28.60 7.04
C THR A 33 -8.45 -27.41 7.20
N ASP A 34 -8.24 -26.96 8.43
CA ASP A 34 -7.35 -25.84 8.71
C ASP A 34 -5.86 -26.29 8.81
N SER A 35 -4.93 -25.35 9.00
CA SER A 35 -3.50 -25.66 9.10
C SER A 35 -3.10 -26.46 10.34
N THR A 36 -3.98 -26.62 11.31
CA THR A 36 -3.77 -27.51 12.48
C THR A 36 -4.24 -28.94 12.22
N GLY A 37 -4.88 -29.19 11.07
CA GLY A 37 -5.51 -30.47 10.74
C GLY A 37 -6.93 -30.62 11.30
N ALA A 38 -7.50 -29.56 11.88
CA ALA A 38 -8.86 -29.60 12.41
C ALA A 38 -9.88 -29.57 11.26
N GLU A 39 -10.85 -30.48 11.29
CA GLU A 39 -12.00 -30.46 10.38
C GLU A 39 -13.11 -29.57 10.95
N ILE A 40 -13.52 -28.57 10.17
CA ILE A 40 -14.51 -27.59 10.58
C ILE A 40 -15.65 -27.63 9.56
N VAL A 41 -16.84 -28.00 10.03
CA VAL A 41 -18.05 -28.08 9.20
C VAL A 41 -18.79 -26.75 9.21
N PHE A 42 -19.11 -26.24 8.03
CA PHE A 42 -19.96 -25.07 7.79
C PHE A 42 -21.27 -25.52 7.18
N THR A 43 -22.39 -25.03 7.71
CA THR A 43 -23.73 -25.28 7.17
C THR A 43 -24.24 -24.12 6.32
N GLU A 44 -23.58 -22.97 6.36
CA GLU A 44 -23.89 -21.78 5.59
C GLU A 44 -22.65 -20.89 5.43
N ARG A 45 -22.74 -19.88 4.55
CA ARG A 45 -21.67 -18.91 4.29
C ARG A 45 -21.49 -17.98 5.49
N PRO A 46 -20.27 -17.87 6.05
CA PRO A 46 -20.00 -16.90 7.11
C PRO A 46 -20.38 -15.46 6.70
N GLN A 47 -21.08 -14.75 7.57
CA GLN A 47 -21.55 -13.37 7.40
C GLN A 47 -20.86 -12.39 8.34
N ARG A 48 -20.22 -12.89 9.42
CA ARG A 48 -19.63 -12.07 10.49
C ARG A 48 -18.21 -12.53 10.81
N VAL A 49 -17.30 -12.21 9.91
CA VAL A 49 -15.89 -12.58 10.01
C VAL A 49 -15.12 -11.53 10.80
N VAL A 50 -14.31 -11.97 11.75
CA VAL A 50 -13.20 -11.17 12.28
C VAL A 50 -11.89 -11.78 11.77
N SER A 51 -11.07 -10.97 11.10
CA SER A 51 -9.76 -11.40 10.61
C SER A 51 -8.66 -10.81 11.48
N LEU A 52 -7.85 -11.66 12.10
CA LEU A 52 -6.67 -11.27 12.86
C LEU A 52 -5.38 -11.44 12.05
N VAL A 53 -5.49 -11.84 10.78
CA VAL A 53 -4.36 -12.18 9.91
C VAL A 53 -4.46 -11.38 8.62
N PRO A 54 -3.60 -10.38 8.39
CA PRO A 54 -3.73 -9.49 7.24
C PRO A 54 -3.73 -10.17 5.87
N GLY A 55 -2.93 -11.22 5.68
CA GLY A 55 -2.95 -12.00 4.44
C GLY A 55 -4.30 -12.66 4.16
N ILE A 56 -5.04 -13.06 5.20
CA ILE A 56 -6.39 -13.61 5.06
C ILE A 56 -7.40 -12.52 4.73
N THR A 57 -7.28 -11.35 5.38
CA THR A 57 -8.09 -10.17 5.05
C THR A 57 -7.95 -9.83 3.57
N GLU A 58 -6.73 -9.71 3.06
CA GLU A 58 -6.46 -9.39 1.66
C GLU A 58 -7.09 -10.40 0.69
N ILE A 59 -6.98 -11.70 0.97
CA ILE A 59 -7.60 -12.74 0.14
C ILE A 59 -9.13 -12.61 0.16
N LEU A 60 -9.75 -12.43 1.32
CA LEU A 60 -11.22 -12.29 1.43
C LEU A 60 -11.75 -11.13 0.58
N PHE A 61 -11.07 -9.99 0.60
CA PHE A 61 -11.47 -8.85 -0.22
C PHE A 61 -11.25 -9.10 -1.72
N GLU A 62 -10.11 -9.67 -2.11
CA GLU A 62 -9.80 -9.98 -3.52
C GLU A 62 -10.80 -10.99 -4.12
N LEU A 63 -11.30 -11.92 -3.30
CA LEU A 63 -12.35 -12.87 -3.68
C LEU A 63 -13.75 -12.25 -3.77
N GLY A 64 -13.92 -10.99 -3.36
CA GLY A 64 -15.22 -10.33 -3.28
C GLY A 64 -16.09 -10.85 -2.13
N ALA A 65 -15.45 -11.23 -1.01
CA ALA A 65 -16.07 -11.63 0.25
C ALA A 65 -15.80 -10.65 1.40
N GLY A 66 -15.25 -9.47 1.11
CA GLY A 66 -14.97 -8.42 2.10
C GLY A 66 -16.22 -7.90 2.83
N ASP A 67 -17.42 -8.07 2.25
CA ASP A 67 -18.71 -7.75 2.86
C ASP A 67 -18.97 -8.52 4.17
N ALA A 68 -18.41 -9.72 4.30
CA ALA A 68 -18.53 -10.54 5.51
C ALA A 68 -17.59 -10.08 6.64
N VAL A 69 -16.54 -9.30 6.35
CA VAL A 69 -15.55 -8.88 7.34
C VAL A 69 -16.10 -7.73 8.19
N LYS A 70 -16.18 -7.92 9.50
CA LYS A 70 -16.73 -6.96 10.48
C LYS A 70 -15.70 -6.41 11.45
N GLY A 71 -14.50 -7.00 11.48
CA GLY A 71 -13.40 -6.52 12.31
C GLY A 71 -12.06 -6.97 11.76
N VAL A 72 -11.08 -6.08 11.89
CA VAL A 72 -9.70 -6.24 11.43
C VAL A 72 -8.73 -5.77 12.51
N ILE A 73 -7.44 -6.08 12.39
CA ILE A 73 -6.44 -5.53 13.30
C ILE A 73 -5.89 -4.20 12.77
N ALA A 74 -5.17 -3.46 13.60
CA ALA A 74 -4.65 -2.14 13.27
C ALA A 74 -3.76 -2.12 12.01
N TYR A 75 -3.16 -3.26 11.69
CA TYR A 75 -2.20 -3.43 10.59
C TYR A 75 -2.85 -3.80 9.25
N ASP A 76 -4.17 -4.02 9.17
CA ASP A 76 -4.89 -4.22 7.91
C ASP A 76 -5.05 -2.90 7.14
N ASP A 77 -4.14 -2.61 6.20
CA ASP A 77 -4.12 -1.41 5.33
C ASP A 77 -4.56 -1.69 3.90
N HIS A 78 -4.79 -2.96 3.56
CA HIS A 78 -5.07 -3.37 2.21
C HIS A 78 -6.19 -4.41 2.17
N PRO A 79 -7.16 -4.26 1.25
CA PRO A 79 -7.35 -3.11 0.36
C PRO A 79 -7.89 -1.87 1.11
N PRO A 80 -8.00 -0.68 0.47
CA PRO A 80 -8.43 0.56 1.12
C PRO A 80 -9.71 0.49 1.95
N GLU A 81 -10.61 -0.42 1.60
CA GLU A 81 -11.87 -0.67 2.28
C GLU A 81 -11.67 -1.14 3.74
N THR A 82 -10.53 -1.75 4.09
CA THR A 82 -10.25 -2.15 5.49
C THR A 82 -10.15 -0.96 6.44
N ALA A 83 -9.80 0.23 5.94
CA ALA A 83 -9.73 1.46 6.72
C ALA A 83 -11.10 1.89 7.28
N LEU A 84 -12.20 1.35 6.75
CA LEU A 84 -13.57 1.62 7.20
C LEU A 84 -14.05 0.66 8.30
N LEU A 85 -13.31 -0.41 8.58
CA LEU A 85 -13.73 -1.46 9.50
C LEU A 85 -13.29 -1.18 10.94
N PRO A 86 -14.06 -1.64 11.94
CA PRO A 86 -13.65 -1.62 13.34
C PRO A 86 -12.31 -2.33 13.56
N VAL A 87 -11.40 -1.67 14.28
CA VAL A 87 -10.13 -2.25 14.71
C VAL A 87 -10.31 -3.00 16.03
N VAL A 88 -9.94 -4.28 16.05
CA VAL A 88 -10.10 -5.15 17.22
C VAL A 88 -8.81 -5.34 18.03
N GLY A 89 -7.69 -4.73 17.64
CA GLY A 89 -6.42 -4.85 18.38
C GLY A 89 -5.19 -4.77 17.48
N GLY A 90 -4.02 -4.97 18.07
CA GLY A 90 -2.79 -5.22 17.31
C GLY A 90 -2.72 -6.64 16.77
N PHE A 91 -1.68 -6.94 15.99
CA PHE A 91 -1.47 -8.29 15.47
C PHE A 91 -1.14 -9.28 16.58
N ARG A 92 -0.30 -8.92 17.56
CA ARG A 92 0.08 -9.85 18.62
C ARG A 92 -0.97 -9.95 19.73
N PHE A 93 -1.60 -8.83 20.06
CA PHE A 93 -2.54 -8.70 21.18
C PHE A 93 -3.91 -8.19 20.72
N PRO A 94 -4.72 -9.05 20.08
CA PRO A 94 -6.09 -8.71 19.73
C PRO A 94 -6.98 -8.61 20.98
N SER A 95 -7.86 -7.60 21.05
CA SER A 95 -8.79 -7.39 22.16
C SER A 95 -9.98 -8.34 22.08
N LEU A 96 -10.01 -9.33 22.96
CA LEU A 96 -11.11 -10.31 23.03
C LEU A 96 -12.48 -9.68 23.26
N ALA A 97 -12.55 -8.62 24.07
CA ALA A 97 -13.80 -7.89 24.31
C ALA A 97 -14.33 -7.25 23.01
N ARG A 98 -13.45 -6.63 22.21
CA ARG A 98 -13.83 -6.05 20.91
C ARG A 98 -14.20 -7.12 19.90
N VAL A 99 -13.45 -8.22 19.83
CA VAL A 99 -13.78 -9.36 18.97
C VAL A 99 -15.16 -9.93 19.34
N ALA A 100 -15.43 -10.18 20.62
CA ALA A 100 -16.71 -10.71 21.09
C ALA A 100 -17.88 -9.74 20.85
N ALA A 101 -17.67 -8.43 20.99
CA ALA A 101 -18.68 -7.40 20.72
C ALA A 101 -19.16 -7.40 19.26
N LEU A 102 -18.31 -7.85 18.33
CA LEU A 102 -18.67 -8.03 16.93
C LEU A 102 -19.45 -9.33 16.66
N GLN A 103 -19.69 -10.17 17.67
CA GLN A 103 -20.46 -11.42 17.55
C GLN A 103 -20.09 -12.23 16.30
N PRO A 104 -18.82 -12.62 16.13
CA PRO A 104 -18.38 -13.31 14.93
C PRO A 104 -18.93 -14.73 14.85
N ASP A 105 -19.19 -15.19 13.62
CA ASP A 105 -19.40 -16.61 13.31
C ASP A 105 -18.07 -17.32 13.04
N VAL A 106 -17.08 -16.58 12.53
CA VAL A 106 -15.73 -17.04 12.25
C VAL A 106 -14.68 -16.02 12.69
N VAL A 107 -13.63 -16.51 13.34
CA VAL A 107 -12.38 -15.76 13.56
C VAL A 107 -11.24 -16.47 12.83
N PHE A 108 -10.56 -15.75 11.94
CA PHE A 108 -9.30 -16.20 11.35
C PHE A 108 -8.13 -15.74 12.23
N LEU A 109 -7.29 -16.68 12.64
CA LEU A 109 -6.20 -16.44 13.58
C LEU A 109 -4.90 -17.12 13.13
N SER A 110 -3.79 -16.72 13.73
CA SER A 110 -2.47 -17.30 13.54
C SER A 110 -2.06 -18.15 14.75
N SER A 111 -1.00 -18.94 14.60
CA SER A 111 -0.36 -19.67 15.70
C SER A 111 0.06 -18.82 16.90
N LEU A 112 0.18 -17.49 16.73
CA LEU A 112 0.50 -16.54 17.81
C LEU A 112 -0.70 -16.18 18.70
N HIS A 113 -1.93 -16.46 18.27
CA HIS A 113 -3.16 -16.05 18.95
C HIS A 113 -3.71 -17.12 19.91
N GLN A 114 -2.84 -17.76 20.69
CA GLN A 114 -3.23 -18.87 21.58
C GLN A 114 -4.27 -18.46 22.61
N GLU A 115 -4.14 -17.27 23.19
CA GLU A 115 -5.13 -16.77 24.15
C GLU A 115 -6.53 -16.62 23.54
N VAL A 116 -6.61 -16.16 22.28
CA VAL A 116 -7.88 -16.10 21.54
C VAL A 116 -8.46 -17.49 21.37
N ARG A 117 -7.63 -18.45 20.98
CA ARG A 117 -8.02 -19.85 20.83
C ARG A 117 -8.59 -20.41 22.14
N GLU A 118 -7.86 -20.24 23.25
CA GLU A 118 -8.26 -20.76 24.55
C GLU A 118 -9.58 -20.16 25.03
N ARG A 119 -9.72 -18.83 24.98
CA ARG A 119 -10.88 -18.13 25.54
C ARG A 119 -12.12 -18.17 24.65
N MET A 120 -11.97 -18.26 23.33
CA MET A 120 -13.11 -18.29 22.40
C MET A 120 -13.53 -19.69 21.95
N SER A 121 -12.70 -20.72 22.16
CA SER A 121 -13.00 -22.11 21.75
C SER A 121 -14.31 -22.68 22.30
N ARG A 122 -14.79 -22.17 23.45
CA ARG A 122 -16.03 -22.61 24.10
C ARG A 122 -17.28 -21.90 23.58
N GLY A 123 -17.12 -20.91 22.71
CA GLY A 123 -18.22 -20.16 22.11
C GLY A 123 -18.82 -20.84 20.89
N SER A 124 -19.84 -20.20 20.30
CA SER A 124 -20.44 -20.61 19.01
C SER A 124 -19.61 -20.20 17.78
N CYS A 125 -18.58 -19.37 17.99
CA CYS A 125 -17.70 -18.90 16.93
C CYS A 125 -16.70 -19.99 16.51
N LYS A 126 -16.59 -20.24 15.21
CA LYS A 126 -15.57 -21.13 14.67
C LYS A 126 -14.23 -20.41 14.60
N LEU A 127 -13.16 -21.08 14.99
CA LEU A 127 -11.80 -20.55 14.94
C LEU A 127 -11.02 -21.29 13.86
N ILE A 128 -10.45 -20.57 12.90
CA ILE A 128 -9.74 -21.16 11.76
C ILE A 128 -8.32 -20.61 11.72
N GLN A 129 -7.33 -21.50 11.65
CA GLN A 129 -5.94 -21.12 11.41
C GLN A 129 -5.50 -21.49 9.99
N LEU A 130 -5.13 -20.48 9.20
CA LEU A 130 -4.62 -20.64 7.83
C LEU A 130 -3.22 -20.04 7.74
N GLU A 131 -2.20 -20.87 7.87
CA GLU A 131 -0.79 -20.47 7.81
C GLU A 131 -0.27 -20.44 6.37
N SER A 132 0.72 -19.59 6.10
CA SER A 132 1.35 -19.43 4.78
C SER A 132 2.88 -19.55 4.88
N HIS A 133 3.37 -20.78 4.99
CA HIS A 133 4.81 -21.06 5.11
C HIS A 133 5.50 -21.26 3.75
N SER A 134 4.73 -21.44 2.68
CA SER A 134 5.20 -21.66 1.32
C SER A 134 4.32 -20.94 0.29
N ILE A 135 4.75 -20.92 -0.97
CA ILE A 135 3.94 -20.40 -2.10
C ILE A 135 2.71 -21.28 -2.29
N GLU A 136 2.86 -22.59 -2.10
CA GLU A 136 1.80 -23.58 -2.23
C GLU A 136 0.69 -23.36 -1.19
N ASP A 137 1.06 -22.97 0.03
CA ASP A 137 0.09 -22.63 1.08
C ASP A 137 -0.77 -21.43 0.69
N ILE A 138 -0.22 -20.44 -0.05
CA ILE A 138 -1.00 -19.30 -0.55
C ILE A 138 -2.11 -19.80 -1.46
N PHE A 139 -1.78 -20.67 -2.44
CA PHE A 139 -2.77 -21.21 -3.37
C PHE A 139 -3.86 -22.00 -2.65
N ARG A 140 -3.46 -22.81 -1.65
CA ARG A 140 -4.39 -23.57 -0.82
C ARG A 140 -5.30 -22.66 0.00
N ASN A 141 -4.77 -21.61 0.62
CA ASN A 141 -5.55 -20.68 1.43
C ASN A 141 -6.57 -19.91 0.55
N VAL A 142 -6.17 -19.49 -0.65
CA VAL A 142 -7.09 -18.90 -1.65
C VAL A 142 -8.19 -19.86 -2.04
N GLU A 143 -7.88 -21.13 -2.26
CA GLU A 143 -8.87 -22.15 -2.61
C GLU A 143 -9.82 -22.46 -1.45
N VAL A 144 -9.31 -22.62 -0.23
CA VAL A 144 -10.11 -22.84 0.99
C VAL A 144 -11.09 -21.69 1.19
N LEU A 145 -10.62 -20.44 1.10
CA LEU A 145 -11.47 -19.26 1.24
C LEU A 145 -12.44 -19.11 0.05
N GLY A 146 -12.01 -19.44 -1.17
CA GLY A 146 -12.87 -19.50 -2.35
C GLY A 146 -14.05 -20.43 -2.15
N ASN A 147 -13.79 -21.66 -1.68
CA ASN A 147 -14.83 -22.63 -1.36
C ASN A 147 -15.73 -22.15 -0.20
N LEU A 148 -15.13 -21.65 0.89
CA LEU A 148 -15.86 -21.22 2.08
C LEU A 148 -16.78 -20.02 1.83
N PHE A 149 -16.47 -19.17 0.85
CA PHE A 149 -17.29 -17.99 0.54
C PHE A 149 -18.07 -18.11 -0.78
N GLN A 150 -18.06 -19.29 -1.42
CA GLN A 150 -18.70 -19.53 -2.74
C GLN A 150 -18.20 -18.54 -3.80
N ARG A 151 -16.87 -18.50 -3.94
CA ARG A 151 -16.06 -17.65 -4.81
C ARG A 151 -15.00 -18.46 -5.55
N GLU A 152 -15.32 -19.69 -5.92
CA GLU A 152 -14.41 -20.65 -6.56
C GLU A 152 -13.82 -20.10 -7.86
N ASP A 153 -14.64 -19.47 -8.71
CA ASP A 153 -14.18 -18.84 -9.96
C ASP A 153 -13.18 -17.71 -9.72
N LYS A 154 -13.42 -16.90 -8.68
CA LYS A 154 -12.53 -15.81 -8.29
C LYS A 154 -11.23 -16.33 -7.67
N ALA A 155 -11.31 -17.40 -6.89
CA ALA A 155 -10.13 -18.08 -6.35
C ALA A 155 -9.28 -18.71 -7.45
N ALA A 156 -9.91 -19.35 -8.44
CA ALA A 156 -9.23 -19.89 -9.61
C ALA A 156 -8.57 -18.78 -10.46
N GLU A 157 -9.25 -17.65 -10.65
CA GLU A 157 -8.71 -16.46 -11.34
C GLU A 157 -7.48 -15.90 -10.61
N LEU A 158 -7.57 -15.71 -9.29
CA LEU A 158 -6.48 -15.21 -8.45
C LEU A 158 -5.28 -16.16 -8.45
N ASN A 159 -5.51 -17.46 -8.24
CA ASN A 159 -4.45 -18.47 -8.26
C ASN A 159 -3.77 -18.54 -9.63
N ARG A 160 -4.53 -18.48 -10.74
CA ARG A 160 -3.96 -18.41 -12.08
C ARG A 160 -3.11 -17.15 -12.26
N ARG A 161 -3.60 -15.98 -11.84
CA ARG A 161 -2.85 -14.71 -11.90
C ARG A 161 -1.50 -14.80 -11.21
N ILE A 162 -1.46 -15.34 -9.99
CA ILE A 162 -0.20 -15.49 -9.23
C ILE A 162 0.73 -16.50 -9.91
N ARG A 163 0.21 -17.64 -10.40
CA ARG A 163 1.01 -18.65 -11.13
C ARG A 163 1.62 -18.07 -12.40
N ASP A 164 0.84 -17.38 -13.23
CA ASP A 164 1.29 -16.79 -14.49
C ASP A 164 2.41 -15.75 -14.25
N GLN A 165 2.29 -14.97 -13.16
CA GLN A 165 3.33 -14.03 -12.76
C GLN A 165 4.63 -14.75 -12.37
N LEU A 166 4.54 -15.80 -11.53
CA LEU A 166 5.71 -16.59 -11.13
C LEU A 166 6.37 -17.31 -12.33
N GLU A 167 5.56 -17.87 -13.23
CA GLU A 167 6.04 -18.54 -14.44
C GLU A 167 6.75 -17.55 -15.38
N LEU A 168 6.20 -16.35 -15.56
CA LEU A 168 6.86 -15.31 -16.34
C LEU A 168 8.24 -14.97 -15.77
N ILE A 169 8.34 -14.81 -14.45
CA ILE A 169 9.62 -14.54 -13.80
C ILE A 169 10.58 -15.70 -13.97
N SER A 170 10.11 -16.94 -13.79
CA SER A 170 10.93 -18.14 -14.04
C SER A 170 11.55 -18.13 -15.44
N LYS A 171 10.74 -17.91 -16.49
CA LYS A 171 11.21 -17.81 -17.89
C LYS A 171 12.19 -16.67 -18.12
N LYS A 172 12.03 -15.53 -17.41
CA LYS A 172 13.00 -14.43 -17.49
C LYS A 172 14.32 -14.79 -16.80
N ILE A 173 14.26 -15.50 -15.67
CA ILE A 173 15.44 -15.95 -14.92
C ILE A 173 16.22 -17.05 -15.67
N GLU A 174 15.58 -17.90 -16.46
CA GLU A 174 16.25 -18.87 -17.34
C GLU A 174 17.21 -18.21 -18.33
N LYS A 175 16.93 -16.96 -18.74
CA LYS A 175 17.80 -16.16 -19.62
C LYS A 175 18.97 -15.50 -18.89
N ILE A 176 19.04 -15.62 -17.56
CA ILE A 176 20.13 -15.09 -16.74
C ILE A 176 21.16 -16.19 -16.53
N PRO A 177 22.43 -15.99 -16.94
CA PRO A 177 23.50 -16.96 -16.70
C PRO A 177 23.62 -17.30 -15.22
N GLN A 178 23.81 -18.59 -14.89
CA GLN A 178 23.91 -19.04 -13.49
C GLN A 178 24.96 -18.27 -12.69
N GLY A 179 26.15 -18.01 -13.28
CA GLY A 179 27.22 -17.23 -12.65
C GLY A 179 26.89 -15.75 -12.38
N ARG A 180 25.77 -15.24 -12.91
CA ARG A 180 25.28 -13.88 -12.63
C ARG A 180 24.19 -13.83 -11.57
N ARG A 181 23.74 -14.98 -11.06
CA ARG A 181 22.76 -15.03 -9.97
C ARG A 181 23.36 -14.40 -8.71
N LYS A 182 22.53 -13.70 -7.93
CA LYS A 182 22.99 -12.89 -6.80
C LYS A 182 22.63 -13.55 -5.49
N ARG A 183 23.55 -13.49 -4.53
CA ARG A 183 23.27 -13.84 -3.14
C ARG A 183 22.42 -12.74 -2.52
N VAL A 184 21.23 -13.07 -2.04
CA VAL A 184 20.24 -12.12 -1.54
C VAL A 184 19.90 -12.49 -0.11
N MET A 185 19.90 -11.52 0.79
CA MET A 185 19.44 -11.72 2.16
C MET A 185 18.32 -10.73 2.49
N ARG A 186 17.24 -11.24 3.08
CA ARG A 186 16.26 -10.38 3.75
C ARG A 186 16.78 -10.05 5.14
N PHE A 187 16.87 -8.76 5.45
CA PHE A 187 17.24 -8.25 6.75
C PHE A 187 15.98 -7.96 7.57
N MET A 188 15.92 -8.49 8.78
CA MET A 188 14.79 -8.35 9.73
C MET A 188 15.27 -7.93 11.13
N GLY A 189 16.52 -7.43 11.21
CA GLY A 189 17.21 -7.13 12.45
C GLY A 189 17.03 -5.69 12.90
N ARG A 190 17.19 -5.42 14.20
CA ARG A 190 17.30 -4.05 14.72
C ARG A 190 18.62 -3.84 15.45
N GLU A 191 18.85 -4.60 16.51
CA GLU A 191 20.12 -4.54 17.28
C GLU A 191 21.13 -5.61 16.86
N ARG A 192 20.61 -6.72 16.34
CA ARG A 192 21.34 -7.88 15.82
C ARG A 192 20.89 -8.15 14.40
N VAL A 193 21.74 -8.80 13.62
CA VAL A 193 21.39 -9.17 12.25
C VAL A 193 20.49 -10.40 12.32
N MET A 194 19.26 -10.23 11.84
CA MET A 194 18.27 -11.29 11.79
C MET A 194 17.85 -11.51 10.34
N ALA A 195 17.55 -12.75 9.98
CA ALA A 195 17.06 -13.14 8.68
C ALA A 195 15.97 -14.22 8.80
N PRO A 196 15.19 -14.49 7.75
CA PRO A 196 14.30 -15.64 7.74
C PRO A 196 15.08 -16.97 7.78
N GLY A 197 14.54 -17.97 8.46
CA GLY A 197 15.08 -19.33 8.48
C GLY A 197 14.96 -20.04 7.12
N ASP A 198 15.66 -21.16 6.97
CA ASP A 198 15.80 -21.88 5.70
C ASP A 198 14.46 -22.36 5.10
N ASP A 199 13.46 -22.56 5.97
CA ASP A 199 12.09 -23.02 5.68
C ASP A 199 11.05 -21.90 5.51
N SER A 200 11.47 -20.62 5.53
CA SER A 200 10.54 -19.51 5.40
C SER A 200 10.09 -19.25 3.95
N PHE A 201 8.84 -18.80 3.79
CA PHE A 201 8.30 -18.37 2.49
C PHE A 201 9.09 -17.20 1.87
N GLN A 202 9.70 -16.32 2.69
CA GLN A 202 10.49 -15.21 2.18
C GLN A 202 11.76 -15.69 1.47
N ASN A 203 12.38 -16.77 1.96
CA ASN A 203 13.47 -17.42 1.25
C ASN A 203 12.96 -18.15 -0.01
N ALA A 204 11.72 -18.66 -0.03
CA ALA A 204 11.08 -19.16 -1.25
C ALA A 204 10.86 -18.04 -2.29
N PHE A 205 10.45 -16.83 -1.88
CA PHE A 205 10.34 -15.67 -2.78
C PHE A 205 11.69 -15.25 -3.35
N ILE A 206 12.76 -15.26 -2.55
CA ILE A 206 14.12 -14.99 -3.05
C ILE A 206 14.49 -15.97 -4.15
N ARG A 207 14.25 -17.28 -3.94
CA ARG A 207 14.53 -18.32 -4.95
C ARG A 207 13.70 -18.12 -6.21
N ALA A 208 12.40 -17.84 -6.06
CA ALA A 208 11.48 -17.58 -7.17
C ALA A 208 11.89 -16.32 -7.98
N ALA A 209 12.49 -15.32 -7.32
CA ALA A 209 13.04 -14.14 -7.97
C ALA A 209 14.41 -14.38 -8.64
N GLY A 210 14.95 -15.60 -8.59
CA GLY A 210 16.26 -15.98 -9.15
C GLY A 210 17.45 -15.70 -8.23
N GLY A 211 17.22 -15.19 -7.03
CA GLY A 211 18.23 -14.97 -6.01
C GLY A 211 18.63 -16.26 -5.31
N ILE A 212 19.80 -16.23 -4.67
CA ILE A 212 20.33 -17.31 -3.83
C ILE A 212 20.17 -16.87 -2.38
N PRO A 213 19.22 -17.41 -1.59
CA PRO A 213 19.11 -17.11 -0.16
C PRO A 213 20.22 -17.79 0.65
N PRO A 214 20.48 -17.36 1.89
CA PRO A 214 21.40 -18.07 2.78
C PRO A 214 20.89 -19.47 3.12
N GLN A 215 21.80 -20.36 3.47
CA GLN A 215 21.53 -21.67 4.07
C GLN A 215 22.20 -21.68 5.45
N LEU A 216 21.44 -21.32 6.48
CA LEU A 216 21.97 -21.08 7.82
C LEU A 216 21.92 -22.34 8.69
N GLY A 217 21.23 -23.39 8.26
CA GLY A 217 20.95 -24.57 9.10
C GLY A 217 19.96 -24.29 10.22
N LYS A 218 19.20 -23.18 10.12
CA LYS A 218 18.27 -22.67 11.13
C LYS A 218 16.87 -22.58 10.53
N LYS A 219 15.85 -22.96 11.30
CA LYS A 219 14.43 -22.92 10.90
C LYS A 219 13.65 -21.88 11.68
N GLY A 220 12.54 -21.42 11.13
CA GLY A 220 11.61 -20.47 11.75
C GLY A 220 11.48 -19.13 11.01
N GLY A 221 10.51 -18.34 11.43
CA GLY A 221 10.17 -17.06 10.77
C GLY A 221 11.25 -15.98 10.88
N ILE A 222 12.11 -16.06 11.90
CA ILE A 222 13.23 -15.15 12.13
C ILE A 222 14.33 -15.87 12.91
N VAL A 223 15.58 -15.77 12.46
CA VAL A 223 16.76 -16.41 13.04
C VAL A 223 17.91 -15.42 13.12
N GLU A 224 18.74 -15.53 14.17
CA GLU A 224 19.93 -14.69 14.32
C GLU A 224 21.03 -15.15 13.34
N VAL A 225 21.65 -14.19 12.65
CA VAL A 225 22.78 -14.41 11.75
C VAL A 225 24.05 -14.00 12.48
N THR A 226 25.02 -14.91 12.57
CA THR A 226 26.33 -14.59 13.15
C THR A 226 27.19 -13.79 12.18
N LEU A 227 28.20 -13.07 12.69
CA LEU A 227 29.13 -12.36 11.82
C LEU A 227 29.86 -13.30 10.85
N GLN A 228 30.18 -14.52 11.29
CA GLN A 228 30.81 -15.53 10.44
C GLN A 228 29.87 -15.99 9.31
N GLU A 229 28.61 -16.25 9.61
CA GLU A 229 27.59 -16.61 8.60
C GLU A 229 27.38 -15.47 7.60
N TRP A 230 27.34 -14.23 8.09
CA TRP A 230 27.20 -13.03 7.26
C TRP A 230 28.37 -12.86 6.28
N GLN A 231 29.61 -12.99 6.77
CA GLN A 231 30.81 -12.89 5.96
C GLN A 231 30.97 -14.06 5.00
N TRP A 232 30.66 -15.28 5.46
CA TRP A 232 30.71 -16.48 4.63
C TRP A 232 29.71 -16.41 3.48
N PHE A 233 28.47 -15.99 3.76
CA PHE A 233 27.46 -15.84 2.74
C PHE A 233 27.75 -14.63 1.82
N ASN A 234 28.34 -13.56 2.34
CA ASN A 234 28.67 -12.33 1.63
C ASN A 234 27.50 -11.86 0.73
N PRO A 235 26.38 -11.36 1.30
CA PRO A 235 25.23 -10.94 0.51
C PRO A 235 25.61 -9.89 -0.52
N GLN A 236 25.05 -9.99 -1.72
CA GLN A 236 25.26 -9.05 -2.83
C GLN A 236 24.06 -8.12 -3.03
N VAL A 237 22.91 -8.49 -2.46
CA VAL A 237 21.71 -7.67 -2.36
C VAL A 237 21.12 -7.88 -0.98
N ILE A 238 20.77 -6.80 -0.30
CA ILE A 238 20.02 -6.83 0.95
C ILE A 238 18.67 -6.17 0.70
N TYR A 239 17.61 -6.72 1.28
CA TYR A 239 16.34 -6.00 1.35
C TYR A 239 15.68 -6.08 2.73
N GLY A 240 14.93 -5.05 3.09
CA GLY A 240 14.19 -4.94 4.35
C GLY A 240 12.79 -4.35 4.14
N CYS A 241 12.11 -4.07 5.24
CA CYS A 241 10.81 -3.38 5.26
C CYS A 241 10.62 -2.61 6.58
N GLY A 242 9.65 -1.70 6.67
CA GLY A 242 9.15 -1.21 7.96
C GLY A 242 10.18 -0.49 8.84
N GLY A 243 11.17 0.18 8.21
CA GLY A 243 12.25 0.87 8.90
C GLY A 243 13.43 -0.04 9.30
N ASP A 244 13.40 -1.33 8.94
CA ASP A 244 14.51 -2.25 9.20
C ASP A 244 15.82 -1.76 8.58
N LEU A 245 15.76 -1.03 7.46
CA LEU A 245 16.95 -0.47 6.84
C LEU A 245 17.55 0.73 7.56
N GLU A 246 16.75 1.56 8.21
CA GLU A 246 17.29 2.62 9.07
C GLU A 246 18.02 1.99 10.26
N ALA A 247 17.44 0.94 10.85
CA ALA A 247 18.12 0.16 11.88
C ALA A 247 19.37 -0.56 11.32
N ALA A 248 19.31 -1.02 10.06
CA ALA A 248 20.44 -1.64 9.39
C ALA A 248 21.60 -0.67 9.19
N LYS A 249 21.40 0.63 8.96
CA LYS A 249 22.50 1.59 8.74
C LYS A 249 23.49 1.60 9.89
N THR A 250 23.02 1.69 11.14
CA THR A 250 23.90 1.68 12.32
C THR A 250 24.54 0.33 12.55
N LEU A 251 23.79 -0.76 12.34
CA LEU A 251 24.27 -2.11 12.59
C LEU A 251 25.31 -2.56 11.55
N LEU A 252 25.04 -2.27 10.28
CA LEU A 252 25.85 -2.69 9.15
C LEU A 252 27.09 -1.82 8.97
N ASP A 253 27.20 -0.64 9.57
CA ASP A 253 28.43 0.18 9.53
C ASP A 253 29.55 -0.36 10.47
N ARG A 254 29.21 -1.32 11.33
CA ARG A 254 30.17 -1.96 12.24
C ARG A 254 31.21 -2.78 11.45
N PRO A 255 32.48 -2.86 11.93
CA PRO A 255 33.51 -3.69 11.30
C PRO A 255 33.05 -5.15 11.11
N GLY A 256 33.40 -5.74 9.96
CA GLY A 256 32.98 -7.09 9.58
C GLY A 256 31.60 -7.15 8.92
N TRP A 257 30.65 -6.33 9.36
CA TRP A 257 29.29 -6.27 8.79
C TRP A 257 29.25 -5.46 7.49
N LYS A 258 29.97 -4.32 7.43
CA LYS A 258 30.03 -3.46 6.23
C LYS A 258 30.84 -4.03 5.07
N ASP A 259 31.63 -5.06 5.32
CA ASP A 259 32.65 -5.53 4.38
C ASP A 259 32.08 -6.40 3.25
N VAL A 260 30.78 -6.72 3.30
CA VAL A 260 30.07 -7.52 2.29
C VAL A 260 29.70 -6.70 1.06
N ASP A 261 29.58 -7.37 -0.09
CA ASP A 261 29.36 -6.77 -1.41
C ASP A 261 28.12 -5.84 -1.41
N ALA A 262 27.01 -6.25 -0.79
CA ALA A 262 25.77 -5.48 -0.78
C ALA A 262 25.92 -4.11 -0.13
N VAL A 263 26.66 -4.00 0.98
CA VAL A 263 26.85 -2.73 1.70
C VAL A 263 27.83 -1.85 0.94
N ARG A 264 28.94 -2.43 0.46
CA ARG A 264 29.96 -1.72 -0.33
C ARG A 264 29.41 -1.14 -1.64
N ASP A 265 28.54 -1.88 -2.31
CA ASP A 265 27.93 -1.46 -3.59
C ASP A 265 26.64 -0.65 -3.41
N GLY A 266 26.18 -0.44 -2.17
CA GLY A 266 24.93 0.27 -1.89
C GLY A 266 23.66 -0.45 -2.40
N ARG A 267 23.69 -1.79 -2.49
CA ARG A 267 22.58 -2.63 -2.98
C ARG A 267 21.66 -3.05 -1.84
N ILE A 268 21.10 -2.04 -1.17
CA ILE A 268 20.20 -2.19 -0.02
C ILE A 268 18.85 -1.57 -0.40
N TYR A 269 17.78 -2.36 -0.38
CA TYR A 269 16.46 -1.95 -0.91
C TYR A 269 15.35 -2.12 0.11
N ASP A 270 14.50 -1.10 0.26
CA ASP A 270 13.31 -1.20 1.10
C ASP A 270 12.12 -1.65 0.25
N PHE A 271 11.31 -2.55 0.81
CA PHE A 271 10.03 -2.92 0.23
C PHE A 271 8.92 -2.82 1.28
N PRO A 272 7.66 -2.59 0.86
CA PRO A 272 6.55 -2.49 1.79
C PRO A 272 6.35 -3.77 2.63
N CYS A 273 5.98 -3.61 3.90
CA CYS A 273 5.74 -4.74 4.83
C CYS A 273 4.62 -5.65 4.32
N GLU A 274 3.58 -5.09 3.72
CA GLU A 274 2.45 -5.84 3.16
C GLU A 274 2.87 -6.78 2.02
N LEU A 275 4.01 -6.55 1.36
CA LEU A 275 4.53 -7.41 0.30
C LEU A 275 5.60 -8.40 0.79
N THR A 276 6.30 -8.07 1.87
CA THR A 276 7.47 -8.84 2.36
C THR A 276 7.15 -9.69 3.59
N CYS A 277 6.24 -9.24 4.44
CA CYS A 277 5.81 -9.93 5.66
C CYS A 277 4.58 -10.81 5.45
N ARG A 278 3.88 -10.68 4.32
CA ARG A 278 2.62 -11.39 4.04
C ARG A 278 2.76 -12.23 2.76
N ALA A 279 2.40 -13.50 2.86
CA ALA A 279 2.24 -14.40 1.71
C ALA A 279 0.76 -14.40 1.33
N SER A 280 0.40 -13.72 0.23
CA SER A 280 -0.97 -13.29 -0.07
C SER A 280 -1.16 -12.94 -1.57
N VAL A 281 -2.19 -12.17 -1.90
CA VAL A 281 -2.68 -11.83 -3.25
C VAL A 281 -1.66 -11.14 -4.17
N HIS A 282 -0.59 -10.56 -3.59
CA HIS A 282 0.46 -9.82 -4.30
C HIS A 282 1.78 -10.57 -4.45
N SER A 283 1.88 -11.83 -4.00
CA SER A 283 3.15 -12.56 -3.95
C SER A 283 3.84 -12.72 -5.31
N GLY A 284 3.10 -13.01 -6.38
CA GLY A 284 3.67 -13.07 -7.74
C GLY A 284 4.19 -11.71 -8.23
N ALA A 285 3.47 -10.63 -7.93
CA ALA A 285 3.88 -9.28 -8.26
C ALA A 285 5.14 -8.85 -7.49
N PHE A 286 5.22 -9.18 -6.18
CA PHE A 286 6.40 -8.91 -5.35
C PHE A 286 7.62 -9.69 -5.83
N VAL A 287 7.49 -11.00 -6.14
CA VAL A 287 8.58 -11.79 -6.71
C VAL A 287 9.10 -11.16 -8.01
N GLY A 288 8.20 -10.68 -8.87
CA GLY A 288 8.60 -9.96 -10.08
C GLY A 288 9.30 -8.63 -9.80
N TRP A 289 8.87 -7.89 -8.78
CA TRP A 289 9.52 -6.64 -8.40
C TRP A 289 10.92 -6.92 -7.85
N LEU A 290 11.04 -7.86 -6.91
CA LEU A 290 12.33 -8.31 -6.38
C LEU A 290 13.29 -8.77 -7.50
N ALA A 291 12.81 -9.59 -8.45
CA ALA A 291 13.61 -10.04 -9.59
C ALA A 291 14.09 -8.88 -10.46
N SER A 292 13.22 -7.90 -10.75
CA SER A 292 13.58 -6.71 -11.52
C SER A 292 14.54 -5.76 -10.78
N THR A 293 14.51 -5.75 -9.45
CA THR A 293 15.48 -5.02 -8.63
C THR A 293 16.86 -5.70 -8.68
N ILE A 294 16.90 -7.04 -8.61
CA ILE A 294 18.16 -7.80 -8.69
C ILE A 294 18.76 -7.76 -10.12
N TYR A 295 17.92 -7.88 -11.15
CA TYR A 295 18.32 -8.12 -12.55
C TYR A 295 17.86 -7.05 -13.55
N GLY A 296 17.57 -5.82 -13.11
CA GLY A 296 16.96 -4.78 -13.96
C GLY A 296 17.68 -4.52 -15.29
N GLU A 297 19.01 -4.60 -15.31
CA GLU A 297 19.81 -4.47 -16.55
C GLU A 297 19.64 -5.64 -17.50
N ASP A 298 19.48 -6.85 -16.98
CA ASP A 298 19.25 -8.00 -17.83
C ASP A 298 17.79 -8.04 -18.30
N PHE A 299 16.85 -7.54 -17.48
CA PHE A 299 15.43 -7.47 -17.84
C PHE A 299 15.14 -6.38 -18.88
N SER A 300 15.97 -5.33 -18.98
CA SER A 300 15.81 -4.27 -19.98
C SER A 300 16.28 -4.67 -21.39
N LYS A 301 17.09 -5.73 -21.51
CA LYS A 301 17.68 -6.17 -22.78
C LYS A 301 16.63 -6.78 -23.71
N PRO A 302 16.54 -6.32 -24.97
CA PRO A 302 15.62 -6.87 -25.97
C PRO A 302 15.66 -8.39 -26.13
N GLY A 303 16.84 -9.02 -26.09
CA GLY A 303 17.02 -10.47 -26.22
C GLY A 303 16.53 -11.30 -25.02
N ASN A 304 16.37 -10.65 -23.88
CA ASN A 304 15.91 -11.27 -22.63
C ASN A 304 14.39 -11.16 -22.42
N ARG A 305 13.65 -10.64 -23.40
CA ARG A 305 12.18 -10.61 -23.38
C ARG A 305 11.60 -11.99 -23.61
N VAL A 306 10.55 -12.33 -22.88
CA VAL A 306 9.81 -13.60 -22.98
C VAL A 306 8.56 -13.43 -23.83
N LEU A 307 7.91 -12.27 -23.71
CA LEU A 307 6.67 -11.90 -24.36
C LEU A 307 6.89 -10.70 -25.30
N PRO A 308 6.15 -10.60 -26.41
CA PRO A 308 6.20 -9.44 -27.27
C PRO A 308 5.60 -8.20 -26.57
N GLU A 309 6.11 -7.03 -26.95
CA GLU A 309 5.47 -5.77 -26.60
C GLU A 309 4.27 -5.54 -27.52
N GLU A 310 3.09 -5.48 -26.92
CA GLU A 310 1.84 -5.36 -27.64
C GLU A 310 0.79 -4.64 -26.81
N ARG A 311 -0.25 -4.16 -27.48
CA ARG A 311 -1.45 -3.65 -26.82
C ARG A 311 -2.31 -4.84 -26.37
N LEU A 312 -2.69 -4.84 -25.10
CA LEU A 312 -3.45 -5.92 -24.48
C LEU A 312 -4.95 -5.61 -24.49
N ALA A 313 -5.32 -4.44 -24.00
CA ALA A 313 -6.72 -4.08 -23.83
C ALA A 313 -6.93 -2.56 -23.89
N PHE A 314 -8.20 -2.16 -23.97
CA PHE A 314 -8.62 -0.78 -23.79
C PHE A 314 -9.94 -0.74 -23.03
N ARG A 315 -9.92 -0.14 -21.84
CA ARG A 315 -11.11 0.06 -21.02
C ARG A 315 -11.61 1.50 -21.17
N PRO A 316 -12.76 1.74 -21.83
CA PRO A 316 -13.29 3.09 -22.01
C PRO A 316 -13.60 3.77 -20.67
N ILE A 317 -13.43 5.09 -20.63
CA ILE A 317 -13.84 5.96 -19.51
C ILE A 317 -14.79 7.02 -20.07
N PRO A 318 -15.97 7.23 -19.47
CA PRO A 318 -16.85 8.33 -19.84
C PRO A 318 -16.18 9.69 -19.61
N LEU A 319 -16.09 10.50 -20.65
CA LEU A 319 -15.57 11.87 -20.58
C LEU A 319 -16.33 12.74 -21.60
N PRO A 320 -17.52 13.26 -21.25
CA PRO A 320 -18.43 13.90 -22.19
C PRO A 320 -18.02 15.35 -22.47
N LEU A 321 -16.89 15.50 -23.16
CA LEU A 321 -16.36 16.74 -23.71
C LEU A 321 -16.35 16.64 -25.24
N ASP A 322 -16.96 17.59 -25.94
CA ASP A 322 -17.23 17.48 -27.38
C ASP A 322 -16.00 17.27 -28.26
N TYR A 323 -14.84 17.74 -27.79
CA TYR A 323 -13.56 17.64 -28.49
C TYR A 323 -12.81 16.32 -28.22
N VAL A 324 -13.27 15.50 -27.28
CA VAL A 324 -12.73 14.17 -26.99
C VAL A 324 -13.31 13.17 -27.99
N GLN A 325 -12.41 12.47 -28.69
CA GLN A 325 -12.75 11.37 -29.61
C GLN A 325 -12.92 10.06 -28.83
N SER A 326 -12.03 9.79 -27.88
CA SER A 326 -12.07 8.60 -27.04
C SER A 326 -11.25 8.84 -25.77
N ALA A 327 -11.69 8.32 -24.63
CA ALA A 327 -10.93 8.30 -23.39
C ALA A 327 -11.00 6.90 -22.77
N GLY A 328 -9.91 6.45 -22.15
CA GLY A 328 -9.87 5.16 -21.48
C GLY A 328 -8.49 4.75 -21.00
N ILE A 329 -8.40 3.62 -20.32
CA ILE A 329 -7.14 3.00 -19.92
C ILE A 329 -6.70 2.04 -21.03
N ALA A 330 -5.60 2.35 -21.69
CA ALA A 330 -4.91 1.45 -22.59
C ALA A 330 -3.93 0.58 -21.80
N GLU A 331 -4.11 -0.73 -21.88
CA GLU A 331 -3.18 -1.71 -21.30
C GLU A 331 -2.22 -2.19 -22.38
N ASN A 332 -0.93 -2.17 -22.09
CA ASN A 332 0.13 -2.54 -23.02
C ASN A 332 1.19 -3.34 -22.28
N ARG A 333 1.81 -4.31 -22.94
CA ARG A 333 2.97 -5.02 -22.39
C ARG A 333 4.25 -4.27 -22.74
N LEU A 334 4.99 -3.82 -21.73
CA LEU A 334 6.32 -3.25 -21.85
C LEU A 334 7.26 -4.00 -20.92
N PHE A 335 8.45 -4.37 -21.41
CA PHE A 335 9.42 -5.16 -20.63
C PHE A 335 8.85 -6.46 -20.05
N ASP A 336 7.92 -7.10 -20.78
CA ASP A 336 7.14 -8.27 -20.38
C ASP A 336 6.03 -8.02 -19.34
N PHE A 337 5.96 -6.84 -18.75
CA PHE A 337 5.00 -6.52 -17.69
C PHE A 337 3.81 -5.70 -18.22
N PRO A 338 2.60 -5.93 -17.70
CA PRO A 338 1.43 -5.13 -18.04
C PRO A 338 1.58 -3.71 -17.49
N ASN A 339 1.56 -2.73 -18.39
CA ASN A 339 1.60 -1.30 -18.11
C ASN A 339 0.26 -0.67 -18.50
N LYS A 340 -0.15 0.37 -17.77
CA LYS A 340 -1.44 1.05 -18.01
C LYS A 340 -1.18 2.49 -18.44
N THR A 341 -2.00 3.02 -19.34
CA THR A 341 -1.94 4.42 -19.77
C THR A 341 -3.35 4.98 -19.84
N LEU A 342 -3.65 6.00 -19.03
CA LEU A 342 -4.80 6.85 -19.31
C LEU A 342 -4.54 7.53 -20.64
N LEU A 343 -5.36 7.26 -21.66
CA LEU A 343 -5.20 7.78 -23.01
C LEU A 343 -6.46 8.51 -23.44
N ILE A 344 -6.31 9.78 -23.79
CA ILE A 344 -7.38 10.64 -24.29
C ILE A 344 -6.99 11.12 -25.68
N ASN A 345 -7.80 10.78 -26.68
CA ASN A 345 -7.63 11.20 -28.07
C ASN A 345 -8.58 12.35 -28.37
N PHE A 346 -8.11 13.34 -29.13
CA PHE A 346 -8.91 14.49 -29.53
C PHE A 346 -9.38 14.40 -30.98
N LYS A 347 -10.59 14.90 -31.25
CA LYS A 347 -11.14 15.02 -32.61
C LYS A 347 -10.38 16.05 -33.45
N LYS A 348 -9.89 17.10 -32.81
CA LYS A 348 -9.08 18.18 -33.41
C LYS A 348 -7.86 18.44 -32.53
N PRO A 349 -6.73 18.89 -33.09
CA PRO A 349 -5.56 19.25 -32.29
C PRO A 349 -5.88 20.33 -31.25
N GLN A 350 -5.38 20.15 -30.02
CA GLN A 350 -5.57 21.05 -28.88
C GLN A 350 -4.25 21.72 -28.49
N ARG A 351 -4.35 22.83 -27.77
CA ARG A 351 -3.28 23.37 -26.95
C ARG A 351 -3.33 22.78 -25.55
N VAL A 352 -2.15 22.53 -24.99
CA VAL A 352 -1.97 22.05 -23.62
C VAL A 352 -0.86 22.84 -22.94
N LEU A 353 -0.92 22.89 -21.61
CA LEU A 353 0.18 23.33 -20.75
C LEU A 353 0.48 22.18 -19.78
N SER A 354 1.68 21.61 -19.90
CA SER A 354 2.18 20.56 -19.01
C SER A 354 3.32 21.12 -18.15
N THR A 355 3.35 20.77 -16.86
CA THR A 355 4.51 21.09 -16.00
C THR A 355 5.74 20.26 -16.38
N LEU A 356 5.57 19.13 -17.05
CA LEU A 356 6.65 18.28 -17.55
C LEU A 356 7.20 18.75 -18.90
N GLU A 357 6.31 19.12 -19.83
CA GLU A 357 6.69 19.38 -21.24
C GLU A 357 6.53 20.86 -21.67
N GLY A 358 6.04 21.73 -20.80
CA GLY A 358 5.72 23.12 -21.11
C GLY A 358 4.46 23.29 -21.98
N SER A 359 4.36 24.46 -22.62
CA SER A 359 3.23 24.82 -23.49
C SER A 359 3.40 24.21 -24.88
N ARG A 360 2.37 23.50 -25.36
CA ARG A 360 2.40 22.84 -26.67
C ARG A 360 1.09 23.06 -27.42
N ALA A 361 1.18 23.18 -28.74
CA ALA A 361 0.04 23.25 -29.65
C ALA A 361 0.08 22.08 -30.63
N GLY A 362 -1.05 21.78 -31.28
CA GLY A 362 -1.13 20.68 -32.25
C GLY A 362 -1.20 19.29 -31.61
N VAL A 363 -1.51 19.21 -30.31
CA VAL A 363 -1.58 17.95 -29.57
C VAL A 363 -2.85 17.19 -29.93
N ARG A 364 -2.71 15.94 -30.36
CA ARG A 364 -3.82 15.05 -30.77
C ARG A 364 -4.19 14.02 -29.71
N ALA A 365 -3.29 13.76 -28.77
CA ALA A 365 -3.54 12.87 -27.66
C ALA A 365 -2.83 13.34 -26.40
N ILE A 366 -3.43 13.09 -25.26
CA ILE A 366 -2.78 13.25 -23.96
C ILE A 366 -2.90 11.96 -23.15
N GLY A 367 -2.11 11.87 -22.10
CA GLY A 367 -2.24 10.76 -21.18
C GLY A 367 -1.43 10.87 -19.92
N ASN A 368 -1.61 9.86 -19.08
CA ASN A 368 -0.81 9.61 -17.89
C ASN A 368 -0.42 8.14 -17.91
N HIS A 369 0.88 7.84 -17.97
CA HIS A 369 1.41 6.48 -18.09
C HIS A 369 1.82 5.94 -16.73
N GLY A 370 1.17 4.87 -16.28
CA GLY A 370 1.50 4.15 -15.05
C GLY A 370 2.42 2.96 -15.33
N SER A 371 3.63 3.02 -14.80
CA SER A 371 4.58 1.88 -14.81
C SER A 371 4.41 1.06 -13.54
N PRO A 372 4.27 -0.27 -13.63
CA PRO A 372 4.20 -1.11 -12.44
C PRO A 372 5.60 -1.21 -11.78
N PRO A 373 5.70 -1.61 -10.49
CA PRO A 373 6.97 -1.61 -9.75
C PRO A 373 8.11 -2.37 -10.43
N GLN A 374 7.79 -3.43 -11.16
CA GLN A 374 8.75 -4.24 -11.93
C GLN A 374 9.46 -3.46 -13.05
N CYS A 375 8.86 -2.35 -13.50
CA CYS A 375 9.41 -1.51 -14.55
C CYS A 375 10.19 -0.31 -14.02
N TRP A 376 10.04 0.09 -12.75
CA TRP A 376 10.61 1.35 -12.25
C TRP A 376 12.13 1.43 -12.40
N SER A 377 12.86 0.39 -11.97
CA SER A 377 14.33 0.36 -12.08
C SER A 377 14.79 0.41 -13.55
N ILE A 378 14.01 -0.17 -14.46
CA ILE A 378 14.29 -0.21 -15.89
C ILE A 378 14.05 1.17 -16.51
N THR A 379 12.89 1.78 -16.25
CA THR A 379 12.50 3.08 -16.81
C THR A 379 13.37 4.22 -16.30
N HIS A 380 13.74 4.21 -15.01
CA HIS A 380 14.67 5.20 -14.45
C HIS A 380 16.03 5.15 -15.14
N LYS A 381 16.56 3.95 -15.41
CA LYS A 381 17.84 3.79 -16.13
C LYS A 381 17.77 4.24 -17.59
N LEU A 382 16.64 4.01 -18.27
CA LEU A 382 16.44 4.41 -19.66
C LEU A 382 16.27 5.94 -19.83
N GLY A 383 15.79 6.61 -18.78
CA GLY A 383 15.45 8.03 -18.79
C GLY A 383 14.10 8.32 -19.46
N LEU A 384 13.57 9.52 -19.17
CA LEU A 384 12.23 9.91 -19.58
C LEU A 384 12.04 9.93 -21.10
N ARG A 385 13.01 10.48 -21.85
CA ARG A 385 12.89 10.61 -23.32
C ARG A 385 12.67 9.26 -24.00
N VAL A 386 13.50 8.26 -23.66
CA VAL A 386 13.42 6.91 -24.25
C VAL A 386 12.15 6.20 -23.78
N SER A 387 11.82 6.32 -22.50
CA SER A 387 10.59 5.76 -21.93
C SER A 387 9.35 6.31 -22.65
N ARG A 388 9.30 7.62 -22.89
CA ARG A 388 8.23 8.30 -23.61
C ARG A 388 8.10 7.90 -25.06
N GLU A 389 9.20 7.81 -25.80
CA GLU A 389 9.21 7.32 -27.18
C GLU A 389 8.64 5.91 -27.26
N ARG A 390 9.06 5.02 -26.35
CA ARG A 390 8.60 3.64 -26.30
C ARG A 390 7.13 3.54 -25.90
N THR A 391 6.71 4.26 -24.86
CA THR A 391 5.31 4.31 -24.43
C THR A 391 4.42 4.80 -25.56
N CYS A 392 4.76 5.92 -26.22
CA CYS A 392 4.01 6.44 -27.37
C CYS A 392 3.85 5.39 -28.47
N LYS A 393 4.94 4.70 -28.82
CA LYS A 393 4.91 3.61 -29.82
C LYS A 393 3.95 2.50 -29.41
N ALA A 394 4.00 2.05 -28.14
CA ALA A 394 3.15 0.98 -27.64
C ALA A 394 1.65 1.33 -27.67
N ILE A 395 1.30 2.59 -27.39
CA ILE A 395 -0.10 3.07 -27.47
C ILE A 395 -0.51 3.56 -28.87
N GLY A 396 0.33 3.36 -29.90
CA GLY A 396 0.04 3.77 -31.27
C GLY A 396 -0.05 5.29 -31.45
N LYS A 397 0.82 6.04 -30.76
CA LYS A 397 0.88 7.51 -30.79
C LYS A 397 2.26 8.02 -31.16
N SER A 398 2.31 9.27 -31.61
CA SER A 398 3.57 9.97 -31.88
C SER A 398 3.97 10.85 -30.69
N PRO A 399 5.24 10.82 -30.25
CA PRO A 399 5.74 11.74 -29.24
C PRO A 399 5.63 13.22 -29.65
N THR A 400 5.64 13.54 -30.95
CA THR A 400 5.54 14.93 -31.44
C THR A 400 4.14 15.52 -31.35
N SER A 401 3.11 14.68 -31.39
CA SER A 401 1.70 15.08 -31.34
C SER A 401 0.97 14.59 -30.10
N SER A 402 1.68 14.05 -29.11
CA SER A 402 1.12 13.60 -27.84
C SER A 402 1.83 14.21 -26.65
N SER A 403 1.11 14.49 -25.57
CA SER A 403 1.66 14.98 -24.29
C SER A 403 1.33 14.01 -23.17
N LEU A 404 2.33 13.41 -22.55
CA LEU A 404 2.15 12.37 -21.53
C LEU A 404 2.75 12.81 -20.20
N LEU A 405 2.03 12.53 -19.12
CA LEU A 405 2.54 12.47 -17.76
C LEU A 405 2.98 11.04 -17.43
N PHE A 406 3.80 10.87 -16.39
CA PHE A 406 4.30 9.56 -15.97
C PHE A 406 4.10 9.39 -14.47
N THR A 407 3.56 8.23 -14.06
CA THR A 407 3.24 7.98 -12.66
C THR A 407 3.71 6.62 -12.15
N GLY A 408 4.16 6.60 -10.89
CA GLY A 408 4.33 5.38 -10.11
C GLY A 408 3.04 4.88 -9.45
N ALA A 409 2.00 5.72 -9.36
CA ALA A 409 0.71 5.33 -8.80
C ALA A 409 -0.09 4.43 -9.77
N SER A 410 -0.88 3.51 -9.23
CA SER A 410 -1.65 2.57 -10.06
C SER A 410 -2.80 3.30 -10.76
N LEU A 411 -2.93 3.09 -12.07
CA LEU A 411 -4.07 3.60 -12.84
C LEU A 411 -5.38 2.86 -12.55
N ASP A 412 -5.33 1.73 -11.84
CA ASP A 412 -6.56 1.12 -11.30
C ASP A 412 -7.22 2.02 -10.26
N ASN A 413 -6.43 2.88 -9.61
CA ASN A 413 -6.85 3.82 -8.58
C ASN A 413 -7.15 5.22 -9.14
N LEU A 414 -7.20 5.40 -10.46
CA LEU A 414 -7.51 6.68 -11.12
C LEU A 414 -8.83 7.26 -10.56
N ALA A 415 -8.77 8.47 -10.02
CA ALA A 415 -9.95 9.24 -9.61
C ALA A 415 -10.33 10.26 -10.68
N ILE A 416 -11.62 10.50 -10.84
CA ILE A 416 -12.16 11.48 -11.79
C ILE A 416 -13.10 12.40 -11.02
N GLY A 417 -12.69 13.64 -10.82
CA GLY A 417 -13.53 14.70 -10.28
C GLY A 417 -14.24 15.42 -11.43
N GLU A 418 -15.55 15.61 -11.32
CA GLU A 418 -16.36 16.39 -12.25
C GLU A 418 -17.12 17.46 -11.49
N VAL A 419 -16.97 18.72 -11.89
CA VAL A 419 -17.73 19.83 -11.31
C VAL A 419 -18.27 20.72 -12.42
N ARG A 420 -19.54 21.10 -12.29
CA ARG A 420 -20.26 21.94 -13.26
C ARG A 420 -20.86 23.18 -12.63
N PHE A 421 -20.97 24.24 -13.42
CA PHE A 421 -21.74 25.42 -13.08
C PHE A 421 -22.30 26.08 -14.35
N LYS A 422 -23.63 26.04 -14.51
CA LYS A 422 -24.31 26.42 -15.77
C LYS A 422 -23.64 25.68 -16.94
N ASP A 423 -23.21 26.39 -17.96
CA ASP A 423 -22.53 25.82 -19.12
C ASP A 423 -21.07 25.44 -18.88
N LEU A 424 -20.46 25.78 -17.73
CA LEU A 424 -19.07 25.43 -17.42
C LEU A 424 -18.98 23.99 -16.89
N ALA A 425 -18.05 23.22 -17.43
CA ALA A 425 -17.69 21.90 -16.94
C ALA A 425 -16.16 21.79 -16.79
N VAL A 426 -15.72 21.22 -15.68
CA VAL A 426 -14.32 20.91 -15.38
C VAL A 426 -14.20 19.47 -14.95
N TYR A 427 -13.19 18.79 -15.48
CA TYR A 427 -12.78 17.44 -15.12
C TYR A 427 -11.36 17.45 -14.60
N ALA A 428 -11.12 16.74 -13.51
CA ALA A 428 -9.80 16.45 -12.97
C ALA A 428 -9.60 14.93 -12.96
N LEU A 429 -8.67 14.41 -13.77
CA LEU A 429 -8.30 13.00 -13.78
C LEU A 429 -6.98 12.86 -13.02
N VAL A 430 -7.01 12.15 -11.88
CA VAL A 430 -5.94 12.17 -10.88
C VAL A 430 -5.46 10.77 -10.54
N THR A 431 -4.14 10.56 -10.57
CA THR A 431 -3.47 9.48 -9.86
C THR A 431 -2.67 10.10 -8.72
N ALA A 432 -2.66 9.47 -7.55
CA ALA A 432 -1.96 9.99 -6.38
C ALA A 432 -1.47 8.83 -5.51
N GLY A 433 -0.27 8.97 -4.96
CA GLY A 433 0.30 8.09 -3.94
C GLY A 433 1.21 8.91 -3.04
N VAL A 434 1.20 8.65 -1.74
CA VAL A 434 1.87 9.53 -0.74
C VAL A 434 2.69 8.80 0.31
N LYS A 435 2.60 7.47 0.44
CA LYS A 435 3.25 6.73 1.53
C LYS A 435 4.80 6.77 1.50
N SER A 436 5.42 6.87 0.32
CA SER A 436 6.88 6.68 0.19
C SER A 436 7.67 7.90 -0.29
N ASN A 437 6.99 8.94 -0.78
CA ASN A 437 7.67 10.08 -1.41
C ASN A 437 6.96 11.43 -1.25
N ALA A 438 5.99 11.51 -0.32
CA ALA A 438 5.40 12.78 0.05
C ALA A 438 6.48 13.67 0.68
N VAL A 439 6.49 14.96 0.34
CA VAL A 439 7.52 15.89 0.78
C VAL A 439 6.93 17.23 1.19
N ARG A 440 7.56 17.86 2.19
CA ARG A 440 7.48 19.28 2.49
C ARG A 440 8.51 20.01 1.63
N MET A 441 8.08 20.41 0.44
CA MET A 441 8.97 21.02 -0.56
C MET A 441 9.74 22.26 -0.06
N SER A 442 9.24 22.96 0.97
CA SER A 442 9.89 24.13 1.55
C SER A 442 11.00 23.82 2.57
N ALA A 443 11.16 22.57 3.00
CA ALA A 443 12.03 22.19 4.10
C ALA A 443 13.00 21.06 3.75
N GLU A 444 12.60 20.15 2.85
CA GLU A 444 13.37 18.95 2.53
C GLU A 444 14.20 19.08 1.24
N GLU A 445 15.27 18.30 1.15
CA GLU A 445 16.13 18.25 -0.04
C GLU A 445 15.47 17.47 -1.19
N GLY A 446 15.51 18.04 -2.40
CA GLY A 446 15.07 17.36 -3.61
C GLY A 446 16.08 16.29 -4.07
N ARG A 447 15.70 15.01 -3.99
CA ARG A 447 16.55 13.86 -4.39
C ARG A 447 16.09 13.10 -5.64
N TYR A 448 14.97 13.51 -6.24
CA TYR A 448 14.34 12.83 -7.38
C TYR A 448 14.32 13.71 -8.62
N TYR A 449 14.52 13.09 -9.79
CA TYR A 449 14.66 13.77 -11.09
C TYR A 449 13.68 13.22 -12.15
N GLU A 450 12.45 12.83 -11.76
CA GLU A 450 11.31 12.20 -12.52
C GLU A 450 11.16 10.68 -12.28
N PRO A 451 9.94 10.05 -12.33
CA PRO A 451 8.59 10.56 -12.68
C PRO A 451 7.63 10.82 -11.49
N GLY A 452 6.46 11.40 -11.81
CA GLY A 452 5.41 11.88 -10.90
C GLY A 452 4.69 10.84 -10.06
N THR A 453 4.09 11.26 -8.95
CA THR A 453 3.22 10.36 -8.15
C THR A 453 1.83 10.94 -7.96
N ILE A 454 1.72 12.25 -7.72
CA ILE A 454 0.46 12.97 -7.90
C ILE A 454 0.44 13.64 -9.27
N ASN A 455 -0.32 13.04 -10.19
CA ASN A 455 -0.49 13.55 -11.54
C ASN A 455 -1.92 13.99 -11.76
N ILE A 456 -2.11 15.20 -12.29
CA ILE A 456 -3.42 15.85 -12.41
C ILE A 456 -3.64 16.31 -13.86
N LEU A 457 -4.60 15.71 -14.56
CA LEU A 457 -5.08 16.18 -15.86
C LEU A 457 -6.32 17.04 -15.65
N VAL A 458 -6.22 18.34 -15.94
CA VAL A 458 -7.33 19.30 -15.88
C VAL A 458 -7.88 19.56 -17.28
N MET A 459 -9.16 19.26 -17.49
CA MET A 459 -9.86 19.45 -18.75
C MET A 459 -11.13 20.28 -18.55
N THR A 460 -11.45 21.14 -19.50
CA THR A 460 -12.65 21.98 -19.45
C THR A 460 -13.33 22.02 -20.81
N ASN A 461 -14.63 22.25 -20.84
CA ASN A 461 -15.33 22.48 -22.10
C ASN A 461 -15.05 23.87 -22.71
N MET A 462 -14.53 24.84 -21.95
CA MET A 462 -14.25 26.20 -22.42
C MET A 462 -12.84 26.36 -22.99
N ARG A 463 -12.67 27.24 -23.97
CA ARG A 463 -11.35 27.57 -24.52
C ARG A 463 -10.57 28.42 -23.52
N LEU A 464 -9.29 28.14 -23.32
CA LEU A 464 -8.44 28.83 -22.35
C LEU A 464 -7.33 29.62 -23.03
N THR A 465 -7.10 30.86 -22.59
CA THR A 465 -5.88 31.59 -22.99
C THR A 465 -4.65 31.01 -22.30
N PRO A 466 -3.42 31.30 -22.79
CA PRO A 466 -2.19 30.92 -22.08
C PRO A 466 -2.15 31.39 -20.62
N ARG A 467 -2.66 32.59 -20.34
CA ARG A 467 -2.82 33.13 -18.99
C ARG A 467 -3.76 32.27 -18.16
N ALA A 468 -4.93 31.92 -18.69
CA ALA A 468 -5.89 31.08 -17.97
C ALA A 468 -5.31 29.69 -17.66
N MET A 469 -4.61 29.05 -18.61
CA MET A 469 -3.96 27.76 -18.38
C MET A 469 -2.89 27.85 -17.29
N ALA A 470 -2.06 28.89 -17.27
CA ALA A 470 -1.06 29.08 -16.22
C ALA A 470 -1.72 29.30 -14.83
N ARG A 471 -2.81 30.07 -14.77
CA ARG A 471 -3.59 30.24 -13.53
C ARG A 471 -4.27 28.95 -13.07
N ALA A 472 -4.70 28.10 -14.00
CA ALA A 472 -5.29 26.81 -13.69
C ALA A 472 -4.30 25.87 -12.98
N VAL A 473 -3.02 25.90 -13.36
CA VAL A 473 -1.96 25.16 -12.65
C VAL A 473 -1.87 25.60 -11.18
N ILE A 474 -1.93 26.90 -10.90
CA ILE A 474 -1.90 27.42 -9.51
C ILE A 474 -3.12 26.91 -8.71
N SER A 475 -4.33 27.04 -9.26
CA SER A 475 -5.54 26.58 -8.58
C SER A 475 -5.56 25.07 -8.35
N ALA A 476 -5.03 24.28 -9.28
CA ALA A 476 -4.87 22.84 -9.09
C ALA A 476 -3.83 22.52 -8.00
N THR A 477 -2.70 23.23 -7.96
CA THR A 477 -1.67 23.07 -6.92
C THR A 477 -2.20 23.39 -5.54
N GLU A 478 -2.88 24.53 -5.36
CA GLU A 478 -3.47 24.93 -4.07
C GLU A 478 -4.50 23.89 -3.58
N ALA A 479 -5.36 23.41 -4.48
CA ALA A 479 -6.35 22.38 -4.15
C ALA A 479 -5.74 21.04 -3.76
N LYS A 480 -4.71 20.59 -4.48
CA LYS A 480 -3.94 19.38 -4.14
C LYS A 480 -3.29 19.52 -2.77
N THR A 481 -2.62 20.63 -2.49
CA THR A 481 -1.97 20.87 -1.19
C THR A 481 -3.00 20.93 -0.05
N ALA A 482 -4.16 21.57 -0.27
CA ALA A 482 -5.24 21.57 0.71
C ALA A 482 -5.78 20.15 0.99
N ALA A 483 -5.97 19.33 -0.05
CA ALA A 483 -6.39 17.94 0.10
C ALA A 483 -5.41 17.12 0.95
N MET A 484 -4.09 17.31 0.72
CA MET A 484 -3.04 16.65 1.49
C MET A 484 -2.99 17.12 2.94
N GLN A 485 -3.13 18.43 3.17
CA GLN A 485 -3.15 19.02 4.50
C GLN A 485 -4.35 18.51 5.32
N ASP A 486 -5.54 18.49 4.73
CA ASP A 486 -6.76 18.02 5.40
C ASP A 486 -6.73 16.52 5.70
N LEU A 487 -5.98 15.75 4.92
CA LEU A 487 -5.72 14.33 5.18
C LEU A 487 -4.62 14.10 6.23
N ASP A 488 -3.90 15.16 6.64
CA ASP A 488 -2.69 15.07 7.46
C ASP A 488 -1.64 14.13 6.85
N VAL A 489 -1.39 14.26 5.54
CA VAL A 489 -0.33 13.50 4.88
C VAL A 489 1.02 13.95 5.44
N ARG A 490 1.77 13.00 6.00
CA ARG A 490 3.11 13.27 6.56
C ARG A 490 4.19 13.19 5.49
N SER A 491 5.24 13.99 5.68
CA SER A 491 6.46 13.91 4.88
C SER A 491 7.11 12.53 5.04
N ALA A 492 7.63 11.95 3.96
CA ALA A 492 8.40 10.70 4.01
C ALA A 492 9.80 10.89 4.60
N GLY A 493 10.40 12.09 4.53
CA GLY A 493 11.71 12.37 5.11
C GLY A 493 11.66 12.69 6.60
N GLU A 494 10.86 13.70 6.98
CA GLU A 494 10.66 14.13 8.37
C GLU A 494 9.19 14.05 8.84
N PRO A 495 8.64 12.82 8.98
CA PRO A 495 7.22 12.61 9.26
C PRO A 495 6.78 13.16 10.62
N LEU A 496 7.68 13.22 11.62
CA LEU A 496 7.39 13.74 12.96
C LEU A 496 7.08 15.24 12.95
N ARG A 497 7.69 16.02 12.05
CA ARG A 497 7.65 17.49 12.07
C ARG A 497 6.80 18.08 10.96
N PHE A 498 6.80 17.47 9.78
CA PHE A 498 6.21 18.10 8.60
C PHE A 498 5.03 17.34 8.01
N GLN A 499 3.96 18.10 7.76
CA GLN A 499 2.93 17.74 6.78
C GLN A 499 3.44 18.02 5.37
N ALA A 500 3.27 17.06 4.48
CA ALA A 500 3.67 17.16 3.09
C ALA A 500 2.77 18.15 2.31
N THR A 501 3.34 18.79 1.30
CA THR A 501 2.64 19.74 0.41
C THR A 501 2.40 19.20 -0.99
N GLY A 502 3.03 18.07 -1.31
CA GLY A 502 3.05 17.41 -2.61
C GLY A 502 3.86 16.12 -2.54
N THR A 503 4.05 15.48 -3.68
CA THR A 503 5.14 14.54 -3.90
C THR A 503 6.27 15.27 -4.60
N GLY A 504 7.53 14.86 -4.39
CA GLY A 504 8.68 15.53 -4.99
C GLY A 504 8.69 15.54 -6.53
N THR A 505 7.69 14.94 -7.16
CA THR A 505 7.57 14.75 -8.60
C THR A 505 6.20 15.14 -9.17
N ASP A 506 5.37 15.91 -8.45
CA ASP A 506 4.01 16.26 -8.90
C ASP A 506 3.93 16.82 -10.35
N GLU A 507 2.98 16.32 -11.14
CA GLU A 507 2.78 16.77 -12.53
C GLU A 507 1.34 17.25 -12.79
N ILE A 508 1.20 18.35 -13.54
CA ILE A 508 -0.10 18.91 -13.91
C ILE A 508 -0.14 19.16 -15.42
N LEU A 509 -1.21 18.71 -16.08
CA LEU A 509 -1.47 18.95 -17.49
C LEU A 509 -2.85 19.59 -17.65
N VAL A 510 -2.88 20.81 -18.20
CA VAL A 510 -4.11 21.56 -18.50
C VAL A 510 -4.38 21.53 -20.00
N VAL A 511 -5.62 21.20 -20.39
CA VAL A 511 -6.07 21.14 -21.79
C VAL A 511 -7.06 22.27 -22.07
N GLU A 512 -6.89 22.98 -23.19
CA GLU A 512 -7.92 23.92 -23.65
C GLU A 512 -9.17 23.17 -24.15
N GLY A 513 -10.35 23.71 -23.86
CA GLY A 513 -11.60 23.28 -24.49
C GLY A 513 -11.90 24.02 -25.80
N MET A 514 -13.10 23.82 -26.32
CA MET A 514 -13.56 24.42 -27.59
C MET A 514 -14.69 25.44 -27.44
N GLY A 515 -15.16 25.68 -26.21
CA GLY A 515 -16.23 26.62 -25.89
C GLY A 515 -15.77 28.09 -25.91
N LYS A 516 -16.54 28.93 -25.22
CA LYS A 516 -16.26 30.38 -25.12
C LYS A 516 -14.85 30.60 -24.52
N PRO A 517 -14.08 31.59 -25.01
CA PRO A 517 -12.76 31.87 -24.48
C PRO A 517 -12.84 32.45 -23.07
N LEU A 518 -12.05 31.90 -22.15
CA LEU A 518 -11.84 32.39 -20.80
C LEU A 518 -10.38 32.77 -20.59
N ASP A 519 -10.15 33.93 -19.99
CA ASP A 519 -8.80 34.50 -19.81
C ASP A 519 -8.28 34.41 -18.36
N ASN A 520 -9.05 33.82 -17.45
CA ASN A 520 -8.65 33.67 -16.05
C ASN A 520 -9.18 32.37 -15.44
N ALA A 521 -8.38 31.78 -14.56
CA ALA A 521 -8.69 30.56 -13.81
C ALA A 521 -8.22 30.65 -12.35
N GLY A 522 -8.04 31.85 -11.79
CA GLY A 522 -7.61 32.03 -10.39
C GLY A 522 -8.76 31.95 -9.37
N GLY A 523 -8.42 31.96 -8.07
CA GLY A 523 -9.38 31.72 -6.97
C GLY A 523 -10.62 32.64 -6.88
N HIS A 524 -10.59 33.84 -7.46
CA HIS A 524 -11.75 34.75 -7.49
C HIS A 524 -12.65 34.58 -8.73
N CYS A 525 -12.35 33.63 -9.62
CA CYS A 525 -13.18 33.35 -10.79
C CYS A 525 -13.81 31.97 -10.70
N LYS A 526 -14.99 31.84 -11.31
CA LYS A 526 -15.75 30.58 -11.25
C LYS A 526 -14.97 29.39 -11.83
N LEU A 527 -14.19 29.59 -12.89
CA LEU A 527 -13.36 28.51 -13.45
C LEU A 527 -12.32 28.00 -12.44
N GLY A 528 -11.63 28.91 -11.74
CA GLY A 528 -10.64 28.55 -10.72
C GLY A 528 -11.25 27.79 -9.55
N GLU A 529 -12.42 28.22 -9.07
CA GLU A 529 -13.20 27.49 -8.05
C GLU A 529 -13.54 26.06 -8.51
N LEU A 530 -14.05 25.89 -9.73
CA LEU A 530 -14.43 24.57 -10.26
C LEU A 530 -13.22 23.64 -10.41
N ILE A 531 -12.08 24.18 -10.89
CA ILE A 531 -10.82 23.44 -10.95
C ILE A 531 -10.39 23.01 -9.55
N ALA A 532 -10.37 23.95 -8.60
CA ALA A 532 -9.96 23.65 -7.24
C ALA A 532 -10.83 22.55 -6.60
N ARG A 533 -12.15 22.64 -6.73
CA ARG A 533 -13.08 21.62 -6.20
C ARG A 533 -12.89 20.26 -6.86
N ALA A 534 -12.82 20.21 -8.20
CA ALA A 534 -12.63 18.96 -8.94
C ALA A 534 -11.31 18.28 -8.55
N VAL A 535 -10.23 19.05 -8.44
CA VAL A 535 -8.90 18.56 -8.07
C VAL A 535 -8.85 18.11 -6.62
N TYR A 536 -9.38 18.90 -5.68
CA TYR A 536 -9.41 18.56 -4.25
C TYR A 536 -10.11 17.21 -4.02
N ASP A 537 -11.31 17.04 -4.58
CA ASP A 537 -12.09 15.80 -4.41
C ASP A 537 -11.38 14.61 -5.07
N ALA A 538 -10.84 14.79 -6.29
CA ALA A 538 -10.17 13.73 -7.02
C ALA A 538 -8.84 13.31 -6.35
N VAL A 539 -8.06 14.25 -5.80
CA VAL A 539 -6.82 13.94 -5.06
C VAL A 539 -7.14 13.12 -3.81
N ARG A 540 -8.16 13.50 -3.03
CA ARG A 540 -8.57 12.73 -1.84
C ARG A 540 -9.00 11.32 -2.20
N GLN A 541 -9.79 11.16 -3.26
CA GLN A 541 -10.23 9.85 -3.72
C GLN A 541 -9.05 9.00 -4.23
N ALA A 542 -8.13 9.59 -4.99
CA ALA A 542 -6.94 8.88 -5.49
C ALA A 542 -6.03 8.43 -4.34
N ILE A 543 -5.78 9.29 -3.36
CA ILE A 543 -4.99 8.96 -2.16
C ILE A 543 -5.66 7.84 -1.35
N PHE A 544 -6.98 7.90 -1.15
CA PHE A 544 -7.72 6.83 -0.48
C PHE A 544 -7.55 5.49 -1.22
N ARG A 545 -7.83 5.46 -2.53
CA ARG A 545 -7.71 4.24 -3.34
C ARG A 545 -6.29 3.69 -3.41
N GLN A 546 -5.28 4.55 -3.41
CA GLN A 546 -3.88 4.11 -3.52
C GLN A 546 -3.25 3.72 -2.18
N ASN A 547 -3.61 4.38 -1.09
CA ASN A 547 -2.90 4.27 0.19
C ASN A 547 -3.80 3.94 1.39
N ALA A 548 -5.10 3.76 1.20
CA ALA A 548 -6.09 3.58 2.28
C ALA A 548 -6.16 4.77 3.25
N LEU A 549 -5.66 5.94 2.84
CA LEU A 549 -5.58 7.12 3.71
C LEU A 549 -6.87 7.94 3.64
N MET A 550 -7.49 8.15 4.78
CA MET A 550 -8.69 8.97 4.95
C MET A 550 -8.64 9.76 6.27
N VAL A 551 -9.50 10.76 6.42
CA VAL A 551 -9.49 11.65 7.60
C VAL A 551 -9.81 10.90 8.90
N PRO A 552 -10.92 10.14 9.00
CA PRO A 552 -11.14 9.28 10.16
C PRO A 552 -10.24 8.05 10.00
N ARG A 553 -9.26 7.90 10.89
CA ARG A 553 -8.41 6.72 10.97
C ARG A 553 -7.92 6.57 12.40
N ASN A 554 -7.67 5.33 12.80
CA ASN A 554 -7.24 5.01 14.16
C ASN A 554 -5.87 5.61 14.50
N LEU A 555 -5.60 5.76 15.79
CA LEU A 555 -4.38 6.37 16.29
C LEU A 555 -3.11 5.58 15.91
N PHE A 556 -3.16 4.25 15.80
CA PHE A 556 -2.01 3.44 15.37
C PHE A 556 -1.50 3.87 14.00
N ARG A 557 -2.42 4.11 13.06
CA ARG A 557 -2.07 4.62 11.73
C ARG A 557 -1.45 6.01 11.79
N ARG A 558 -2.01 6.92 12.60
CA ARG A 558 -1.47 8.27 12.75
C ARG A 558 -0.06 8.29 13.36
N LEU A 559 0.21 7.38 14.28
CA LEU A 559 1.53 7.18 14.89
C LEU A 559 2.50 6.54 13.88
N GLU A 560 2.06 5.50 13.16
CA GLU A 560 2.84 4.83 12.09
C GLU A 560 3.26 5.83 11.00
N GLU A 561 2.33 6.65 10.51
CA GLU A 561 2.60 7.73 9.53
C GLU A 561 3.61 8.76 10.03
N ARG A 562 3.79 8.85 11.36
CA ARG A 562 4.77 9.71 12.02
C ARG A 562 6.08 8.99 12.38
N GLY A 563 6.20 7.70 12.03
CA GLY A 563 7.35 6.88 12.40
C GLY A 563 7.38 6.49 13.89
N VAL A 564 6.26 6.62 14.61
CA VAL A 564 6.16 6.26 16.03
C VAL A 564 5.55 4.86 16.15
N SER A 565 6.36 3.90 16.59
CA SER A 565 5.92 2.54 16.88
C SER A 565 5.71 2.36 18.39
N PRO A 566 4.50 1.95 18.86
CA PRO A 566 4.27 1.63 20.28
C PRO A 566 5.26 0.58 20.81
N TYR A 567 5.63 -0.39 19.98
CA TYR A 567 6.65 -1.39 20.33
C TYR A 567 8.02 -0.77 20.57
N GLU A 568 8.50 0.10 19.66
CA GLU A 568 9.80 0.77 19.85
C GLU A 568 9.78 1.75 21.02
N LEU A 569 8.63 2.39 21.26
CA LEU A 569 8.43 3.28 22.40
C LEU A 569 8.65 2.55 23.72
N LEU A 570 7.99 1.40 23.92
CA LEU A 570 8.14 0.60 25.12
C LEU A 570 9.52 -0.04 25.23
N ARG A 571 10.07 -0.55 24.13
CA ARG A 571 11.41 -1.16 24.11
C ARG A 571 12.50 -0.21 24.60
N ARG A 572 12.36 1.09 24.33
CA ARG A 572 13.28 2.14 24.78
C ARG A 572 12.87 2.79 26.10
N CYS A 573 11.77 2.35 26.70
CA CYS A 573 11.26 2.89 27.96
C CYS A 573 12.14 2.38 29.12
N PRO A 574 12.59 3.26 30.03
CA PRO A 574 13.23 2.84 31.28
C PRO A 574 12.33 1.95 32.15
N CYS A 575 11.03 1.93 31.86
CA CYS A 575 10.05 1.13 32.56
C CYS A 575 10.09 -0.38 32.24
N THR A 576 10.93 -0.86 31.30
CA THR A 576 10.84 -2.24 30.79
C THR A 576 12.07 -3.14 30.98
N ASN A 577 13.03 -2.89 31.89
CA ASN A 577 14.02 -3.94 32.30
C ASN A 577 14.81 -3.68 33.60
N ASP A 578 14.76 -4.68 34.49
CA ASP A 578 15.80 -5.33 35.32
C ASP A 578 17.00 -4.55 35.91
N GLY A 579 16.77 -3.87 37.04
CA GLY A 579 17.84 -3.60 38.01
C GLY A 579 17.33 -2.84 39.23
N ASP A 580 17.18 -3.54 40.37
CA ASP A 580 16.91 -3.09 41.76
C ASP A 580 15.92 -1.92 42.02
N ASP A 581 15.28 -1.35 41.00
CA ASP A 581 14.29 -0.28 41.06
C ASP A 581 12.90 -0.91 40.77
N PRO A 582 11.91 -0.80 41.67
CA PRO A 582 10.58 -1.37 41.52
C PRO A 582 9.72 -0.58 40.50
N ALA A 583 10.28 -0.28 39.32
CA ALA A 583 9.54 0.36 38.25
C ALA A 583 8.62 -0.68 37.56
N PRO A 584 7.31 -0.41 37.44
CA PRO A 584 6.35 -1.32 36.84
C PRO A 584 6.55 -1.48 35.33
N SER A 585 6.62 -2.75 34.88
CA SER A 585 6.80 -3.12 33.48
C SER A 585 5.52 -2.88 32.68
N VAL A 586 5.48 -1.78 31.93
CA VAL A 586 4.38 -1.50 31.00
C VAL A 586 4.46 -2.48 29.84
N GLU A 587 3.43 -3.30 29.68
CA GLU A 587 3.35 -4.29 28.61
C GLU A 587 2.75 -3.68 27.33
N LEU A 588 3.15 -4.22 26.17
CA LEU A 588 2.64 -3.74 24.87
C LEU A 588 1.12 -3.85 24.78
N GLU A 589 0.54 -4.95 25.25
CA GLU A 589 -0.91 -5.15 25.28
C GLU A 589 -1.64 -4.01 26.01
N GLN A 590 -1.12 -3.57 27.16
CA GLN A 590 -1.73 -2.49 27.95
C GLN A 590 -1.69 -1.16 27.22
N LEU A 591 -0.56 -0.87 26.54
CA LEU A 591 -0.44 0.33 25.72
C LEU A 591 -1.37 0.29 24.52
N GLU A 592 -1.46 -0.84 23.83
CA GLU A 592 -2.38 -1.00 22.70
C GLU A 592 -3.85 -0.87 23.14
N GLU A 593 -4.21 -1.41 24.31
CA GLU A 593 -5.56 -1.27 24.89
C GLU A 593 -5.93 0.20 25.08
N VAL A 594 -5.05 0.98 25.72
CA VAL A 594 -5.23 2.42 25.96
C VAL A 594 -5.28 3.20 24.65
N LEU A 595 -4.43 2.89 23.67
CA LEU A 595 -4.44 3.57 22.36
C LEU A 595 -5.72 3.32 21.55
N LEU A 596 -6.46 2.25 21.86
CA LEU A 596 -7.74 1.95 21.25
C LEU A 596 -8.93 2.52 22.05
N ASP A 597 -8.73 2.98 23.28
CA ASP A 597 -9.77 3.64 24.07
C ASP A 597 -10.10 5.02 23.47
N PRO A 598 -11.36 5.34 23.16
CA PRO A 598 -11.72 6.61 22.51
C PRO A 598 -11.30 7.87 23.28
N ARG A 599 -11.29 7.82 24.63
CA ARG A 599 -10.94 8.97 25.46
C ARG A 599 -9.44 9.21 25.43
N HIS A 600 -8.65 8.15 25.62
CA HIS A 600 -7.19 8.26 25.60
C HIS A 600 -6.65 8.48 24.17
N SER A 601 -7.26 7.88 23.16
CA SER A 601 -6.88 8.12 21.77
C SER A 601 -7.14 9.57 21.35
N GLY A 602 -8.30 10.14 21.71
CA GLY A 602 -8.64 11.55 21.43
C GLY A 602 -7.69 12.55 22.11
N PHE A 603 -7.16 12.22 23.29
CA PHE A 603 -6.11 13.00 23.94
C PHE A 603 -4.82 13.01 23.13
N VAL A 604 -4.32 11.85 22.69
CA VAL A 604 -3.09 11.79 21.88
C VAL A 604 -3.29 12.48 20.53
N GLU A 605 -4.46 12.32 19.89
CA GLU A 605 -4.79 13.03 18.65
C GLU A 605 -4.76 14.55 18.81
N SER A 606 -5.24 15.06 19.96
CA SER A 606 -5.12 16.47 20.32
C SER A 606 -3.66 16.89 20.49
N GLY A 607 -2.86 16.02 21.12
CA GLY A 607 -1.41 16.19 21.24
C GLY A 607 -0.69 16.25 19.89
N LEU A 608 -1.11 15.45 18.89
CA LEU A 608 -0.55 15.49 17.53
C LEU A 608 -0.79 16.85 16.87
N ALA A 609 -2.02 17.37 16.91
CA ALA A 609 -2.36 18.66 16.33
C ALA A 609 -1.64 19.82 17.04
N LEU A 610 -1.60 19.78 18.38
CA LEU A 610 -0.89 20.76 19.19
C LEU A 610 0.62 20.72 18.94
N SER A 611 1.19 19.53 18.75
CA SER A 611 2.60 19.35 18.40
C SER A 611 2.95 20.07 17.11
N ASP A 612 2.16 19.88 16.05
CA ASP A 612 2.38 20.59 14.78
C ASP A 612 2.21 22.13 14.93
N ALA A 613 1.37 22.61 15.86
CA ALA A 613 1.21 24.05 16.14
C ALA A 613 2.37 24.62 16.96
N TYR A 614 2.86 23.89 17.95
CA TYR A 614 3.99 24.26 18.80
C TYR A 614 5.30 24.34 18.00
N GLU A 615 5.57 23.35 17.15
CA GLU A 615 6.77 23.33 16.28
C GLU A 615 6.78 24.51 15.29
N ARG A 616 5.61 25.06 14.95
CA ARG A 616 5.46 26.27 14.12
C ARG A 616 5.48 27.58 14.91
N GLY A 617 5.59 27.52 16.23
CA GLY A 617 5.53 28.68 17.13
C GLY A 617 4.14 29.33 17.23
N LEU A 618 3.07 28.64 16.79
CA LEU A 618 1.69 29.13 16.90
C LEU A 618 1.14 28.97 18.33
N VAL A 619 1.69 28.02 19.08
CA VAL A 619 1.47 27.86 20.52
C VAL A 619 2.81 27.90 21.21
N THR A 620 2.93 28.68 22.28
CA THR A 620 4.20 28.93 22.98
C THR A 620 4.17 28.56 24.46
N ASN A 621 3.00 28.53 25.10
CA ASN A 621 2.83 28.10 26.48
C ASN A 621 2.14 26.73 26.53
N LEU A 622 2.74 25.78 27.26
CA LEU A 622 2.27 24.39 27.37
C LEU A 622 1.70 24.05 28.76
N ASP A 623 1.56 24.99 29.68
CA ASP A 623 1.17 24.75 31.09
C ASP A 623 -0.21 24.07 31.21
N ALA A 624 -1.17 24.54 30.41
CA ALA A 624 -2.50 23.95 30.34
C ALA A 624 -2.46 22.51 29.79
N PHE A 625 -1.62 22.28 28.77
CA PHE A 625 -1.46 20.95 28.19
C PHE A 625 -0.73 20.00 29.15
N ALA A 626 0.29 20.46 29.86
CA ALA A 626 0.97 19.70 30.90
C ALA A 626 0.01 19.27 32.03
N SER A 627 -0.89 20.17 32.43
CA SER A 627 -1.94 19.85 33.41
C SER A 627 -2.89 18.76 32.90
N TRP A 628 -3.24 18.80 31.61
CA TRP A 628 -4.06 17.76 30.97
C TRP A 628 -3.32 16.42 30.89
N CYS A 629 -2.03 16.42 30.50
CA CYS A 629 -1.18 15.23 30.53
C CYS A 629 -1.19 14.55 31.90
N ARG A 630 -1.04 15.32 32.98
CA ARG A 630 -1.09 14.77 34.35
C ARG A 630 -2.45 14.16 34.66
N ALA A 631 -3.55 14.86 34.35
CA ALA A 631 -4.89 14.35 34.60
C ALA A 631 -5.19 13.05 33.84
N VAL A 632 -4.70 12.91 32.60
CA VAL A 632 -4.83 11.67 31.81
C VAL A 632 -4.02 10.54 32.41
N ALA A 633 -2.79 10.80 32.85
CA ALA A 633 -1.97 9.78 33.50
C ALA A 633 -2.64 9.27 34.79
N GLU A 634 -3.14 10.17 35.64
CA GLU A 634 -3.84 9.82 36.88
C GLU A 634 -5.16 9.07 36.64
N ASP A 635 -5.87 9.40 35.56
CA ASP A 635 -7.08 8.69 35.12
C ASP A 635 -6.78 7.24 34.72
N ILE A 636 -5.72 7.00 33.94
CA ILE A 636 -5.29 5.64 33.55
C ILE A 636 -4.83 4.85 34.78
N ALA A 637 -4.09 5.49 35.70
CA ALA A 637 -3.59 4.86 36.92
C ALA A 637 -4.71 4.58 37.95
N GLY A 638 -5.85 5.26 37.85
CA GLY A 638 -6.92 5.22 38.85
C GLY A 638 -6.53 5.87 40.20
N ARG A 639 -5.43 6.62 40.26
CA ARG A 639 -4.88 7.26 41.46
C ARG A 639 -3.96 8.44 41.11
N GLN A 640 -3.67 9.28 42.09
CA GLN A 640 -2.71 10.37 41.93
C GLN A 640 -1.29 9.85 41.72
N ILE A 641 -0.54 10.51 40.83
CA ILE A 641 0.84 10.14 40.49
C ILE A 641 1.80 11.12 41.18
N GLN A 642 2.54 10.61 42.15
CA GLN A 642 3.50 11.41 42.92
C GLN A 642 4.74 11.78 42.10
N ASP A 643 5.32 10.81 41.39
CA ASP A 643 6.55 10.97 40.61
C ASP A 643 6.25 10.77 39.12
N TYR A 644 6.04 11.87 38.41
CA TYR A 644 5.78 11.87 36.97
C TYR A 644 7.10 11.92 36.21
N ARG A 645 7.39 10.86 35.45
CA ARG A 645 8.70 10.65 34.81
C ARG A 645 8.67 10.92 33.31
N GLU A 646 9.83 11.26 32.76
CA GLU A 646 10.05 11.28 31.31
C GLU A 646 10.48 9.87 30.86
N LEU A 647 9.49 9.08 30.41
CA LEU A 647 9.65 7.67 30.04
C LEU A 647 9.96 7.46 28.55
N VAL A 648 9.56 8.41 27.70
CA VAL A 648 9.94 8.44 26.29
C VAL A 648 11.37 8.97 26.18
N SER A 649 12.31 8.10 25.83
CA SER A 649 13.76 8.38 25.90
C SER A 649 14.38 9.00 24.64
N THR A 650 13.63 9.17 23.56
CA THR A 650 14.15 9.72 22.30
C THR A 650 13.86 11.22 22.16
N ASP A 651 14.88 11.99 21.79
CA ASP A 651 14.78 13.42 21.50
C ASP A 651 14.28 13.71 20.07
N GLU A 652 14.10 12.67 19.25
CA GLU A 652 13.55 12.82 17.89
C GLU A 652 12.05 13.17 17.95
N ILE A 653 11.32 12.64 18.95
CA ILE A 653 9.89 12.88 19.12
C ILE A 653 9.67 14.33 19.61
N PRO A 654 8.87 15.15 18.89
CA PRO A 654 8.57 16.52 19.30
C PRO A 654 7.99 16.62 20.70
N LEU A 655 8.32 17.70 21.41
CA LEU A 655 8.05 17.88 22.85
C LEU A 655 6.59 17.59 23.23
N VAL A 656 5.62 18.16 22.52
CA VAL A 656 4.19 18.00 22.85
C VAL A 656 3.72 16.54 22.66
N LEU A 657 4.17 15.90 21.58
CA LEU A 657 3.88 14.48 21.37
C LEU A 657 4.56 13.62 22.45
N LYS A 658 5.80 13.95 22.82
CA LYS A 658 6.53 13.32 23.92
C LYS A 658 5.77 13.43 25.24
N MET A 659 5.23 14.61 25.56
CA MET A 659 4.38 14.83 26.74
C MET A 659 3.13 13.95 26.74
N SER A 660 2.47 13.81 25.59
CA SER A 660 1.27 12.99 25.43
C SER A 660 1.56 11.51 25.65
N LEU A 661 2.63 11.01 25.04
CA LEU A 661 3.06 9.62 25.17
C LEU A 661 3.56 9.32 26.60
N ASN A 662 4.28 10.25 27.22
CA ASN A 662 4.66 10.15 28.63
C ASN A 662 3.46 10.04 29.56
N ALA A 663 2.36 10.76 29.28
CA ALA A 663 1.15 10.66 30.11
C ALA A 663 0.56 9.25 30.09
N LEU A 664 0.49 8.62 28.91
CA LEU A 664 0.02 7.24 28.78
C LEU A 664 0.94 6.27 29.52
N LEU A 665 2.27 6.39 29.32
CA LEU A 665 3.24 5.50 29.94
C LEU A 665 3.29 5.64 31.46
N ASN A 666 3.21 6.87 32.00
CA ASN A 666 3.12 7.08 33.43
C ASN A 666 1.82 6.50 33.98
N GLY A 667 0.69 6.75 33.32
CA GLY A 667 -0.58 6.17 33.74
C GLY A 667 -0.54 4.65 33.82
N LEU A 668 0.02 4.00 32.81
CA LEU A 668 0.18 2.54 32.76
C LEU A 668 1.18 2.01 33.77
N ALA A 669 2.28 2.73 34.00
CA ALA A 669 3.24 2.38 35.04
C ALA A 669 2.53 2.36 36.40
N TYR A 670 1.71 3.34 36.72
CA TYR A 670 1.03 3.40 38.02
C TYR A 670 -0.28 2.61 38.11
N ARG A 671 -0.70 1.92 37.04
CA ARG A 671 -1.91 1.06 36.99
C ARG A 671 -1.69 -0.23 37.79
#